data_AF-A0A9X1UT12-F1
#
_entry.id   AF-A0A9X1UT12-F1
#
_cell.length_a   1.000
_cell.length_b   1.000
_cell.length_c   1.000
_cell.angle_alpha   90.00
_cell.angle_beta   90.00
_cell.angle_gamma   90.00
#
_symmetry.space_group_name_H-M   'P 1'
#
loop_
_entity.id
_entity.type
_entity.pdbx_description
1 polymer ?
#
loop_
_entity_poly.entity_id
_entity_poly.type
_entity_poly.pdbx_seq_one_letter_code
_entity_poly.pdbx_strand_id
1 'polypeptide(L)'
;MKVGEYKLKDQAIILNEGRAVQTILVKNTGDRPIQIGSHYHFAEANDALAFDRDKALGFRLNILSGTAVRFEPGQARTVELVEFGGNKAIFGFAGRVMGQATASVDTASLPKSQKSVPRQMYAEHFGLTVGDKLRLADTELWLEVEKDFTSYGEEVKFGGGKVIRDGMGQGQRPFAEVADTVITNALILDYTGIYKADVAIKDSRIWAIGKAGNPDVQSNVTIAIGASTEIIAGEGKILTAGGIDTHIHFIAPQQAEVALMSGVTTMIGGGSGPAQGTLATTCTNGKYHIETMLKALDDMPMNIGLLGKGNVSLPQPIIEQIEAGVVGLKLHEDWGTTPQAIDNCLSVAEEYDVQVAIHTDTLNESGYLESTLNAFKDRCIHTFHTEGAGGGHAPDILRAIGEPHVLPSSTNPTRPFTINTIDEHLDMLMVCHHLSPAIAEDIAFAESRIRQETIAAEDILHDLGAISMMSSDSQAMGRVGEVIIRTWQTADKMKRQRGFLAPDTVSQNASNSELHDIDPVTEDTVTEDTVTENDNFRIKRYIAKYTINPAITHGIAEEVGSVEVGKWADLVLWSPKFFGVKPDTILKGGSIAAYPMGDINASIPTPQPVHYRPMFASLGKATHQTSITFVSKIAFDNNIQHKLGLQKVIRPVQCIRNIRKKDMRFNSYCPEMSINPETYEVRADGELLTCEPSAVLPMAQRYFLF
;
A
#
# COMPACT_ATOMS: atom_id res chain seq x y z
N MET A 1 6.72 -3.65 -25.57
CA MET A 1 6.97 -3.04 -24.26
C MET A 1 7.67 -4.04 -23.35
N LYS A 2 8.71 -3.63 -22.62
CA LYS A 2 9.36 -4.47 -21.61
C LYS A 2 8.72 -4.20 -20.24
N VAL A 3 8.23 -5.26 -19.61
CA VAL A 3 7.45 -5.19 -18.36
C VAL A 3 8.38 -4.89 -17.18
N GLY A 4 8.00 -3.95 -16.32
CA GLY A 4 8.79 -3.57 -15.14
C GLY A 4 10.17 -3.03 -15.46
N GLU A 5 10.35 -2.44 -16.64
CA GLU A 5 11.64 -1.88 -17.06
C GLU A 5 11.97 -0.59 -16.30
N TYR A 6 13.27 -0.29 -16.16
CA TYR A 6 13.73 0.93 -15.52
C TYR A 6 14.68 1.72 -16.42
N LYS A 7 14.72 3.03 -16.22
CA LYS A 7 15.66 3.97 -16.86
C LYS A 7 16.54 4.55 -15.77
N LEU A 8 17.85 4.46 -15.95
CA LEU A 8 18.82 4.95 -14.98
C LEU A 8 19.35 6.32 -15.39
N LYS A 9 19.68 7.17 -14.42
CA LYS A 9 20.46 8.38 -14.70
C LYS A 9 21.87 8.03 -15.19
N ASP A 10 22.40 8.80 -16.13
CA ASP A 10 23.75 8.61 -16.66
C ASP A 10 24.81 9.21 -15.72
N GLN A 11 24.93 8.62 -14.52
CA GLN A 11 25.87 9.05 -13.49
C GLN A 11 26.30 7.84 -12.63
N ALA A 12 27.61 7.63 -12.49
CA ALA A 12 28.15 6.60 -11.59
C ALA A 12 27.86 6.91 -10.11
N ILE A 13 27.76 5.88 -9.29
CA ILE A 13 27.56 6.01 -7.84
C ILE A 13 28.92 5.98 -7.14
N ILE A 14 29.22 6.99 -6.33
CA ILE A 14 30.43 7.03 -5.48
C ILE A 14 30.12 6.32 -4.16
N LEU A 15 30.96 5.36 -3.79
CA LEU A 15 30.83 4.57 -2.58
C LEU A 15 31.72 5.13 -1.46
N ASN A 16 31.20 5.13 -0.24
CA ASN A 16 31.91 5.49 0.99
C ASN A 16 32.56 6.88 0.92
N GLU A 17 31.91 7.82 0.22
CA GLU A 17 32.43 9.15 -0.06
C GLU A 17 32.87 9.86 1.24
N GLY A 18 33.99 10.58 1.15
CA GLY A 18 34.54 11.34 2.28
C GLY A 18 35.26 10.53 3.36
N ARG A 19 35.23 9.19 3.31
CA ARG A 19 35.95 8.35 4.28
C ARG A 19 37.40 8.09 3.90
N ALA A 20 38.26 7.98 4.91
CA ALA A 20 39.67 7.69 4.73
C ALA A 20 39.89 6.32 4.08
N VAL A 21 40.76 6.26 3.08
CA VAL A 21 41.14 5.02 2.40
C VAL A 21 42.65 4.80 2.44
N GLN A 22 43.05 3.54 2.36
CA GLN A 22 44.44 3.14 2.24
C GLN A 22 44.56 1.85 1.45
N THR A 23 45.75 1.58 0.95
CA THR A 23 46.01 0.41 0.13
C THR A 23 47.04 -0.49 0.79
N ILE A 24 46.75 -1.80 0.86
CA ILE A 24 47.66 -2.79 1.44
C ILE A 24 47.84 -3.99 0.51
N LEU A 25 49.03 -4.57 0.52
CA LEU A 25 49.32 -5.83 -0.16
C LEU A 25 48.96 -7.00 0.75
N VAL A 26 48.15 -7.92 0.24
CA VAL A 26 47.66 -9.09 0.99
C VAL A 26 48.03 -10.35 0.24
N LYS A 27 48.67 -11.30 0.92
CA LYS A 27 49.06 -12.59 0.34
C LYS A 27 48.44 -13.75 1.12
N ASN A 28 47.78 -14.66 0.42
CA ASN A 28 47.37 -15.94 1.01
C ASN A 28 48.57 -16.88 1.09
N THR A 29 49.05 -17.14 2.31
CA THR A 29 50.13 -18.08 2.62
C THR A 29 49.61 -19.47 2.98
N GLY A 30 48.29 -19.64 3.04
CA GLY A 30 47.63 -20.92 3.31
C GLY A 30 47.50 -21.82 2.07
N ASP A 31 46.88 -22.96 2.31
CA ASP A 31 46.66 -24.06 1.35
C ASP A 31 45.23 -24.10 0.77
N ARG A 32 44.35 -23.19 1.20
CA ARG A 32 42.95 -23.11 0.80
C ARG A 32 42.57 -21.69 0.38
N PRO A 33 41.54 -21.54 -0.47
CA PRO A 33 41.03 -20.23 -0.83
C PRO A 33 40.43 -19.50 0.37
N ILE A 34 40.65 -18.19 0.43
CA ILE A 34 40.11 -17.29 1.46
C ILE A 34 39.34 -16.17 0.77
N GLN A 35 38.13 -15.88 1.25
CA GLN A 35 37.29 -14.83 0.68
C GLN A 35 36.78 -13.90 1.79
N ILE A 36 37.01 -12.60 1.63
CA ILE A 36 36.69 -11.57 2.62
C ILE A 36 35.58 -10.67 2.08
N GLY A 37 34.46 -10.60 2.80
CA GLY A 37 33.30 -9.78 2.45
C GLY A 37 33.52 -8.28 2.72
N SER A 38 32.71 -7.45 2.09
CA SER A 38 32.92 -5.99 2.06
C SER A 38 32.96 -5.31 3.44
N HIS A 39 32.14 -5.80 4.39
CA HIS A 39 32.02 -5.22 5.74
C HIS A 39 32.78 -6.00 6.82
N TYR A 40 33.61 -6.97 6.44
CA TYR A 40 34.43 -7.69 7.40
C TYR A 40 35.58 -6.80 7.90
N HIS A 41 35.80 -6.73 9.22
CA HIS A 41 36.91 -5.96 9.79
C HIS A 41 38.24 -6.59 9.36
N PHE A 42 39.03 -5.85 8.56
CA PHE A 42 40.11 -6.46 7.80
C PHE A 42 41.26 -6.95 8.69
N ALA A 43 41.54 -6.28 9.81
CA ALA A 43 42.54 -6.75 10.78
C ALA A 43 42.15 -8.07 11.47
N GLU A 44 40.89 -8.49 11.39
CA GLU A 44 40.40 -9.75 11.94
C GLU A 44 40.42 -10.91 10.94
N ALA A 45 40.92 -10.68 9.72
CA ALA A 45 40.92 -11.69 8.68
C ALA A 45 41.80 -12.89 9.05
N ASN A 46 41.58 -14.03 8.36
CA ASN A 46 42.26 -15.30 8.59
C ASN A 46 43.80 -15.15 8.69
N ASP A 47 44.44 -15.87 9.62
CA ASP A 47 45.90 -15.81 9.86
C ASP A 47 46.76 -16.29 8.70
N ALA A 48 46.19 -17.06 7.77
CA ALA A 48 46.82 -17.41 6.51
C ALA A 48 46.87 -16.25 5.50
N LEU A 49 46.30 -15.07 5.80
CA LEU A 49 46.51 -13.86 5.02
C LEU A 49 47.63 -13.02 5.65
N ALA A 50 48.76 -12.94 4.96
CA ALA A 50 49.89 -12.10 5.34
C ALA A 50 49.71 -10.67 4.81
N PHE A 51 49.59 -9.71 5.74
CA PHE A 51 49.53 -8.26 5.50
C PHE A 51 49.82 -7.52 6.82
N ASP A 52 49.90 -6.19 6.76
CA ASP A 52 50.08 -5.32 7.93
C ASP A 52 48.74 -5.16 8.68
N ARG A 53 48.56 -5.90 9.78
CA ARG A 53 47.31 -5.89 10.56
C ARG A 53 47.08 -4.58 11.30
N ASP A 54 48.14 -3.91 11.74
CA ASP A 54 48.02 -2.64 12.47
C ASP A 54 47.46 -1.55 11.56
N LYS A 55 47.87 -1.54 10.28
CA LYS A 55 47.28 -0.65 9.27
C LYS A 55 45.82 -0.99 8.96
N ALA A 56 45.42 -2.24 9.07
CA ALA A 56 44.04 -2.67 8.80
C ALA A 56 43.07 -2.45 9.98
N LEU A 57 43.55 -2.00 11.13
CA LEU A 57 42.74 -1.78 12.33
C LEU A 57 41.75 -0.62 12.13
N GLY A 58 40.44 -0.86 12.32
CA GLY A 58 39.39 0.12 12.02
C GLY A 58 38.97 0.21 10.54
N PHE A 59 39.47 -0.67 9.67
CA PHE A 59 39.19 -0.64 8.23
C PHE A 59 38.48 -1.90 7.72
N ARG A 60 37.71 -1.73 6.64
CA ARG A 60 37.06 -2.78 5.85
C ARG A 60 37.38 -2.61 4.36
N LEU A 61 36.99 -3.56 3.50
CA LEU A 61 37.23 -3.43 2.06
C LEU A 61 36.42 -2.28 1.43
N ASN A 62 37.05 -1.45 0.59
CA ASN A 62 36.38 -0.39 -0.17
C ASN A 62 35.80 -0.95 -1.49
N ILE A 63 34.76 -1.77 -1.36
CA ILE A 63 34.06 -2.43 -2.48
C ILE A 63 32.55 -2.30 -2.30
N LEU A 64 31.80 -2.66 -3.34
CA LEU A 64 30.33 -2.67 -3.33
C LEU A 64 29.79 -3.52 -2.16
N SER A 65 28.78 -3.02 -1.44
CA SER A 65 28.20 -3.70 -0.30
C SER A 65 27.69 -5.10 -0.64
N GLY A 66 27.97 -6.07 0.23
CA GLY A 66 27.62 -7.47 0.01
C GLY A 66 28.51 -8.24 -0.98
N THR A 67 29.50 -7.61 -1.62
CA THR A 67 30.50 -8.31 -2.45
C THR A 67 31.72 -8.73 -1.62
N ALA A 68 32.67 -9.45 -2.23
CA ALA A 68 33.84 -9.97 -1.54
C ALA A 68 35.08 -10.03 -2.45
N VAL A 69 36.26 -10.02 -1.83
CA VAL A 69 37.54 -10.28 -2.52
C VAL A 69 38.02 -11.68 -2.17
N ARG A 70 38.37 -12.46 -3.20
CA ARG A 70 38.87 -13.83 -3.08
C ARG A 70 40.39 -13.87 -3.29
N PHE A 71 41.05 -14.71 -2.49
CA PHE A 71 42.48 -14.98 -2.50
C PHE A 71 42.70 -16.48 -2.62
N GLU A 72 43.16 -16.95 -3.78
CA GLU A 72 43.58 -18.34 -3.96
C GLU A 72 44.90 -18.62 -3.22
N PRO A 73 45.20 -19.89 -2.88
CA PRO A 73 46.48 -20.25 -2.25
C PRO A 73 47.69 -19.68 -2.99
N GLY A 74 48.59 -19.01 -2.28
CA GLY A 74 49.79 -18.37 -2.84
C GLY A 74 49.56 -17.02 -3.53
N GLN A 75 48.31 -16.61 -3.78
CA GLN A 75 48.00 -15.37 -4.46
C GLN A 75 48.30 -14.16 -3.58
N ALA A 76 48.96 -13.15 -4.18
CA ALA A 76 49.09 -11.82 -3.60
C ALA A 76 48.27 -10.81 -4.42
N ARG A 77 47.54 -9.93 -3.73
CA ARG A 77 46.75 -8.87 -4.35
C ARG A 77 46.77 -7.63 -3.46
N THR A 78 46.87 -6.49 -4.11
CA THR A 78 46.69 -5.18 -3.48
C THR A 78 45.20 -4.88 -3.36
N VAL A 79 44.75 -4.53 -2.16
CA VAL A 79 43.36 -4.15 -1.89
C VAL A 79 43.28 -2.75 -1.30
N GLU A 80 42.21 -2.03 -1.65
CA GLU A 80 41.87 -0.75 -1.03
C GLU A 80 40.92 -1.01 0.14
N LEU A 81 41.26 -0.43 1.29
CA LEU A 81 40.46 -0.44 2.49
C LEU A 81 39.89 0.94 2.76
N VAL A 82 38.71 0.99 3.36
CA VAL A 82 38.03 2.20 3.81
C VAL A 82 37.75 2.09 5.32
N GLU A 83 37.90 3.22 6.01
CA GLU A 83 37.63 3.31 7.44
C GLU A 83 36.15 2.96 7.73
N PHE A 84 35.89 2.28 8.84
CA PHE A 84 34.54 2.17 9.39
C PHE A 84 34.02 3.56 9.80
N GLY A 85 32.70 3.71 9.83
CA GLY A 85 32.07 4.88 10.42
C GLY A 85 31.37 4.52 11.71
N GLY A 86 30.27 5.22 11.99
CA GLY A 86 29.56 5.06 13.24
C GLY A 86 30.46 5.30 14.45
N ASN A 87 30.27 4.51 15.50
CA ASN A 87 31.02 4.63 16.76
C ASN A 87 32.43 4.04 16.72
N LYS A 88 32.81 3.37 15.62
CA LYS A 88 34.06 2.60 15.45
C LYS A 88 34.31 1.59 16.58
N ALA A 89 33.23 0.98 17.08
CA ALA A 89 33.30 -0.12 18.03
C ALA A 89 33.21 -1.46 17.29
N ILE A 90 34.16 -2.36 17.53
CA ILE A 90 34.30 -3.62 16.81
C ILE A 90 34.11 -4.77 17.78
N PHE A 91 33.21 -5.69 17.42
CA PHE A 91 32.88 -6.89 18.19
C PHE A 91 32.75 -8.09 17.25
N GLY A 92 33.02 -9.31 17.73
CA GLY A 92 32.85 -10.55 16.98
C GLY A 92 34.12 -10.99 16.25
N PHE A 93 33.98 -11.42 15.00
CA PHE A 93 35.09 -11.90 14.14
C PHE A 93 35.92 -13.02 14.79
N ALA A 94 37.24 -12.83 14.96
CA ALA A 94 38.13 -13.75 15.68
C ALA A 94 38.42 -13.27 17.13
N GLY A 95 37.79 -12.18 17.58
CA GLY A 95 37.91 -11.66 18.94
C GLY A 95 39.25 -11.01 19.28
N ARG A 96 40.05 -10.57 18.29
CA ARG A 96 41.29 -9.82 18.54
C ARG A 96 40.97 -8.38 18.96
N VAL A 97 39.85 -7.85 18.50
CA VAL A 97 39.28 -6.56 18.87
C VAL A 97 37.86 -6.77 19.39
N MET A 98 37.61 -6.33 20.63
CA MET A 98 36.31 -6.44 21.31
C MET A 98 36.00 -5.14 22.04
N GLY A 99 35.84 -4.06 21.29
CA GLY A 99 35.64 -2.71 21.82
C GLY A 99 36.01 -1.62 20.82
N GLN A 100 36.37 -0.45 21.32
CA GLN A 100 36.77 0.69 20.48
C GLN A 100 38.02 0.36 19.66
N ALA A 101 37.93 0.56 18.35
CA ALA A 101 39.02 0.36 17.42
C ALA A 101 39.56 1.73 16.96
N THR A 102 40.57 2.25 17.67
CA THR A 102 41.33 3.40 17.20
C THR A 102 42.30 2.96 16.11
N ALA A 103 42.15 3.52 14.90
CA ALA A 103 43.13 3.33 13.85
C ALA A 103 44.53 3.72 14.36
N SER A 104 45.53 2.90 14.06
CA SER A 104 46.93 3.17 14.41
C SER A 104 47.56 4.29 13.58
N VAL A 105 46.84 4.76 12.55
CA VAL A 105 47.27 5.74 11.55
C VAL A 105 46.39 7.00 11.65
N ASP A 106 46.99 8.18 11.45
CA ASP A 106 46.24 9.45 11.37
C ASP A 106 45.33 9.47 10.12
N THR A 107 44.05 9.17 10.31
CA THR A 107 43.06 9.06 9.22
C THR A 107 42.70 10.42 8.61
N ALA A 108 43.05 11.54 9.25
CA ALA A 108 42.87 12.87 8.68
C ALA A 108 43.83 13.12 7.51
N SER A 109 45.02 12.51 7.54
CA SER A 109 46.04 12.63 6.48
C SER A 109 45.83 11.67 5.30
N LEU A 110 44.95 10.67 5.44
CA LEU A 110 44.71 9.66 4.41
C LEU A 110 43.82 10.22 3.27
N PRO A 111 44.02 9.74 2.03
CA PRO A 111 43.13 10.09 0.92
C PRO A 111 41.69 9.66 1.22
N LYS A 112 40.72 10.31 0.57
CA LYS A 112 39.30 9.98 0.72
C LYS A 112 38.83 9.06 -0.40
N SER A 113 37.85 8.20 -0.11
CA SER A 113 37.26 7.29 -1.11
C SER A 113 36.73 8.08 -2.31
N GLN A 114 37.14 7.64 -3.49
CA GLN A 114 36.60 8.06 -4.79
C GLN A 114 36.10 6.83 -5.56
N LYS A 115 35.79 5.74 -4.84
CA LYS A 115 35.43 4.46 -5.45
C LYS A 115 34.07 4.59 -6.11
N SER A 116 34.04 4.56 -7.44
CA SER A 116 32.79 4.61 -8.20
C SER A 116 32.38 3.25 -8.76
N VAL A 117 31.08 3.05 -8.90
CA VAL A 117 30.49 1.89 -9.59
C VAL A 117 29.47 2.35 -10.64
N PRO A 118 29.32 1.59 -11.75
CA PRO A 118 28.26 1.87 -12.72
C PRO A 118 26.89 1.79 -12.04
N ARG A 119 26.00 2.74 -12.36
CA ARG A 119 24.66 2.81 -11.78
C ARG A 119 23.81 1.57 -12.07
N GLN A 120 24.02 0.95 -13.23
CA GLN A 120 23.42 -0.34 -13.60
C GLN A 120 23.79 -1.44 -12.60
N MET A 121 25.07 -1.53 -12.23
CA MET A 121 25.53 -2.50 -11.24
C MET A 121 24.92 -2.23 -9.87
N TYR A 122 24.76 -0.96 -9.48
CA TYR A 122 24.10 -0.58 -8.23
C TYR A 122 22.63 -1.02 -8.21
N ALA A 123 21.88 -0.68 -9.25
CA ALA A 123 20.47 -1.03 -9.40
C ALA A 123 20.22 -2.55 -9.34
N GLU A 124 21.11 -3.35 -9.93
CA GLU A 124 21.04 -4.82 -9.90
C GLU A 124 21.28 -5.41 -8.49
N HIS A 125 22.03 -4.72 -7.63
CA HIS A 125 22.37 -5.21 -6.29
C HIS A 125 21.38 -4.74 -5.21
N PHE A 126 20.93 -3.48 -5.29
CA PHE A 126 20.15 -2.85 -4.23
C PHE A 126 18.81 -2.30 -4.71
N GLY A 127 18.48 -2.41 -6.00
CA GLY A 127 17.35 -1.70 -6.59
C GLY A 127 17.67 -0.23 -6.89
N LEU A 128 16.67 0.47 -7.40
CA LEU A 128 16.79 1.84 -7.90
C LEU A 128 17.08 2.85 -6.80
N THR A 129 17.62 4.01 -7.20
CA THR A 129 17.91 5.15 -6.33
C THR A 129 17.56 6.48 -7.00
N VAL A 130 17.78 7.61 -6.32
CA VAL A 130 17.25 8.94 -6.63
C VAL A 130 17.37 9.32 -8.11
N GLY A 131 16.23 9.56 -8.75
CA GLY A 131 16.13 9.98 -10.14
C GLY A 131 16.10 8.85 -11.18
N ASP A 132 16.25 7.59 -10.75
CA ASP A 132 15.94 6.46 -11.62
C ASP A 132 14.43 6.35 -11.80
N LYS A 133 14.00 5.89 -12.97
CA LYS A 133 12.59 5.71 -13.31
C LYS A 133 12.23 4.24 -13.45
N LEU A 134 11.02 3.86 -13.06
CA LEU A 134 10.52 2.49 -13.14
C LEU A 134 9.13 2.43 -13.73
N ARG A 135 8.94 1.56 -14.71
CA ARG A 135 7.61 1.24 -15.25
C ARG A 135 6.86 0.32 -14.30
N LEU A 136 5.59 0.62 -14.05
CA LEU A 136 4.71 -0.22 -13.26
C LEU A 136 4.10 -1.34 -14.13
N ALA A 137 4.55 -2.58 -13.90
CA ALA A 137 4.15 -3.76 -14.69
C ALA A 137 4.25 -3.51 -16.21
N ASP A 138 3.15 -3.70 -16.94
CA ASP A 138 3.04 -3.43 -18.39
C ASP A 138 2.15 -2.22 -18.71
N THR A 139 2.05 -1.27 -17.78
CA THR A 139 1.41 0.04 -18.00
C THR A 139 2.36 1.04 -18.66
N GLU A 140 1.87 2.21 -19.05
CA GLU A 140 2.67 3.40 -19.37
C GLU A 140 3.04 4.25 -18.14
N LEU A 141 2.71 3.83 -16.93
CA LEU A 141 3.04 4.59 -15.72
C LEU A 141 4.52 4.38 -15.37
N TRP A 142 5.24 5.48 -15.24
CA TRP A 142 6.65 5.58 -14.90
C TRP A 142 6.80 6.39 -13.62
N LEU A 143 7.13 5.73 -12.51
CA LEU A 143 7.58 6.46 -11.33
C LEU A 143 9.02 6.93 -11.49
N GLU A 144 9.42 7.92 -10.69
CA GLU A 144 10.80 8.35 -10.45
C GLU A 144 11.08 8.30 -8.95
N VAL A 145 12.25 7.78 -8.55
CA VAL A 145 12.66 7.73 -7.13
C VAL A 145 13.00 9.14 -6.65
N GLU A 146 12.26 9.64 -5.65
CA GLU A 146 12.34 11.02 -5.15
C GLU A 146 13.44 11.19 -4.11
N LYS A 147 13.66 10.16 -3.28
CA LYS A 147 14.61 10.17 -2.16
C LYS A 147 15.17 8.77 -1.92
N ASP A 148 16.39 8.70 -1.41
CA ASP A 148 17.01 7.48 -0.90
C ASP A 148 17.62 7.78 0.47
N PHE A 149 17.27 6.96 1.47
CA PHE A 149 17.76 7.12 2.85
C PHE A 149 19.13 6.46 3.07
N THR A 150 19.64 5.71 2.09
CA THR A 150 20.91 5.01 2.22
C THR A 150 22.10 5.97 2.25
N SER A 151 23.25 5.45 2.67
CA SER A 151 24.56 6.04 2.40
C SER A 151 25.31 5.09 1.48
N TYR A 152 25.69 5.55 0.28
CA TYR A 152 26.21 4.64 -0.74
C TYR A 152 27.49 3.91 -0.28
N GLY A 153 27.46 2.58 -0.34
CA GLY A 153 28.52 1.71 0.20
C GLY A 153 28.29 1.22 1.64
N GLU A 154 27.14 1.57 2.24
CA GLU A 154 26.68 1.13 3.57
C GLU A 154 25.30 0.45 3.51
N GLU A 155 24.86 0.00 2.32
CA GLU A 155 23.61 -0.74 2.13
C GLU A 155 23.64 -2.05 2.91
N VAL A 156 22.54 -2.37 3.59
CA VAL A 156 22.39 -3.64 4.30
C VAL A 156 21.88 -4.71 3.34
N LYS A 157 22.57 -5.85 3.28
CA LYS A 157 22.19 -6.99 2.43
C LYS A 157 22.51 -8.30 3.15
N PHE A 158 21.54 -9.21 3.20
CA PHE A 158 21.66 -10.49 3.87
C PHE A 158 22.15 -11.61 2.94
N GLY A 159 22.96 -12.53 3.49
CA GLY A 159 23.44 -13.72 2.80
C GLY A 159 24.91 -14.07 3.11
N GLY A 160 25.36 -15.22 2.61
CA GLY A 160 26.72 -15.71 2.82
C GLY A 160 27.78 -14.68 2.38
N GLY A 161 28.62 -14.25 3.32
CA GLY A 161 29.69 -13.28 3.08
C GLY A 161 29.25 -11.83 2.87
N LYS A 162 27.97 -11.49 3.09
CA LYS A 162 27.44 -10.13 2.88
C LYS A 162 27.54 -9.24 4.14
N VAL A 163 26.65 -8.26 4.26
CA VAL A 163 26.72 -7.16 5.23
C VAL A 163 26.09 -7.51 6.57
N ILE A 164 24.87 -8.05 6.57
CA ILE A 164 24.13 -8.37 7.80
C ILE A 164 24.69 -9.66 8.40
N ARG A 165 25.72 -9.51 9.23
CA ARG A 165 26.44 -10.55 9.96
C ARG A 165 26.98 -9.95 11.27
N ASP A 166 27.20 -10.82 12.24
CA ASP A 166 27.73 -10.46 13.56
C ASP A 166 28.95 -9.52 13.49
N GLY A 167 28.89 -8.41 14.23
CA GLY A 167 29.95 -7.39 14.28
C GLY A 167 30.05 -6.48 13.07
N MET A 168 29.28 -6.74 12.01
CA MET A 168 29.30 -6.03 10.73
C MET A 168 28.03 -5.18 10.64
N GLY A 169 27.13 -5.43 9.68
CA GLY A 169 25.83 -4.77 9.61
C GLY A 169 24.82 -5.24 10.67
N GLN A 170 25.14 -6.31 11.42
CA GLN A 170 24.39 -6.72 12.61
C GLN A 170 25.21 -6.35 13.86
N GLY A 171 24.61 -5.54 14.74
CA GLY A 171 25.22 -5.09 15.99
C GLY A 171 24.93 -6.01 17.18
N GLN A 172 25.40 -5.57 18.35
CA GLN A 172 25.35 -6.33 19.61
C GLN A 172 24.21 -5.91 20.55
N ARG A 173 23.34 -5.02 20.08
CA ARG A 173 22.25 -4.45 20.89
C ARG A 173 21.22 -5.52 21.27
N PRO A 174 20.62 -5.43 22.47
CA PRO A 174 19.60 -6.37 22.91
C PRO A 174 18.29 -6.20 22.15
N PHE A 175 17.41 -7.20 22.24
CA PHE A 175 16.07 -7.23 21.63
C PHE A 175 15.28 -5.92 21.78
N ALA A 176 15.32 -5.30 22.96
CA ALA A 176 14.58 -4.06 23.24
C ALA A 176 14.98 -2.89 22.33
N GLU A 177 16.20 -2.89 21.79
CA GLU A 177 16.79 -1.77 21.03
C GLU A 177 16.90 -2.03 19.52
N VAL A 178 16.42 -3.18 19.05
CA VAL A 178 16.49 -3.58 17.64
C VAL A 178 15.10 -3.88 17.08
N ALA A 179 14.97 -3.90 15.76
CA ALA A 179 13.74 -4.29 15.09
C ALA A 179 13.51 -5.82 15.19
N ASP A 180 12.25 -6.25 15.17
CA ASP A 180 11.89 -7.66 15.04
C ASP A 180 12.14 -8.15 13.60
N THR A 181 11.88 -7.29 12.62
CA THR A 181 12.13 -7.55 11.21
C THR A 181 12.56 -6.27 10.50
N VAL A 182 13.47 -6.36 9.55
CA VAL A 182 13.82 -5.27 8.62
C VAL A 182 13.59 -5.71 7.18
N ILE A 183 12.80 -4.92 6.45
CA ILE A 183 12.70 -5.01 4.99
C ILE A 183 13.80 -4.14 4.40
N THR A 184 14.82 -4.76 3.82
CA THR A 184 16.01 -4.05 3.34
C THR A 184 15.82 -3.47 1.95
N ASN A 185 16.29 -2.26 1.70
CA ASN A 185 16.35 -1.66 0.36
C ASN A 185 14.99 -1.65 -0.39
N ALA A 186 13.88 -1.35 0.29
CA ALA A 186 12.57 -1.31 -0.34
C ALA A 186 12.36 0.01 -1.11
N LEU A 187 11.87 -0.07 -2.35
CA LEU A 187 11.31 1.09 -3.04
C LEU A 187 9.86 1.28 -2.56
N ILE A 188 9.66 2.21 -1.62
CA ILE A 188 8.34 2.53 -1.09
C ILE A 188 7.57 3.35 -2.12
N LEU A 189 6.37 2.90 -2.44
CA LEU A 189 5.39 3.64 -3.22
C LEU A 189 4.16 3.80 -2.34
N ASP A 190 3.96 5.03 -1.85
CA ASP A 190 2.88 5.40 -0.95
C ASP A 190 2.34 6.79 -1.35
N TYR A 191 1.16 7.18 -0.84
CA TYR A 191 0.66 8.53 -1.11
C TYR A 191 1.60 9.60 -0.54
N THR A 192 2.31 9.30 0.55
CA THR A 192 3.28 10.22 1.18
C THR A 192 4.54 10.45 0.33
N GLY A 193 4.90 9.53 -0.57
CA GLY A 193 6.15 9.65 -1.32
C GLY A 193 6.52 8.40 -2.13
N ILE A 194 7.47 8.57 -3.05
CA ILE A 194 8.09 7.47 -3.79
C ILE A 194 9.60 7.51 -3.50
N TYR A 195 10.04 6.71 -2.54
CA TYR A 195 11.39 6.80 -2.00
C TYR A 195 11.95 5.44 -1.61
N LYS A 196 13.27 5.37 -1.47
CA LYS A 196 14.03 4.17 -1.17
C LYS A 196 14.49 4.18 0.28
N ALA A 197 14.14 3.16 1.05
CA ALA A 197 14.53 3.06 2.46
C ALA A 197 14.54 1.61 2.95
N ASP A 198 15.13 1.39 4.13
CA ASP A 198 14.89 0.21 4.95
C ASP A 198 13.65 0.47 5.85
N VAL A 199 12.82 -0.55 6.02
CA VAL A 199 11.61 -0.46 6.87
C VAL A 199 11.72 -1.44 8.03
N ALA A 200 11.67 -0.92 9.25
CA ALA A 200 11.73 -1.67 10.48
C ALA A 200 10.33 -1.98 11.01
N ILE A 201 10.14 -3.20 11.47
CA ILE A 201 8.91 -3.67 12.11
C ILE A 201 9.24 -4.04 13.55
N LYS A 202 8.37 -3.62 14.48
CA LYS A 202 8.42 -4.03 15.89
C LYS A 202 7.01 -4.13 16.45
N ASP A 203 6.71 -5.21 17.16
CA ASP A 203 5.41 -5.42 17.83
C ASP A 203 4.20 -5.20 16.89
N SER A 204 4.24 -5.83 15.72
CA SER A 204 3.23 -5.73 14.63
C SER A 204 3.08 -4.35 13.97
N ARG A 205 3.93 -3.37 14.30
CA ARG A 205 3.86 -2.00 13.76
C ARG A 205 5.10 -1.62 12.96
N ILE A 206 4.94 -0.66 12.06
CA ILE A 206 6.05 0.02 11.39
C ILE A 206 6.76 0.86 12.46
N TRP A 207 7.95 0.43 12.86
CA TRP A 207 8.67 1.04 13.96
C TRP A 207 9.52 2.23 13.51
N ALA A 208 10.13 2.11 12.34
CA ALA A 208 10.98 3.16 11.76
C ALA A 208 11.15 2.94 10.26
N ILE A 209 11.39 4.03 9.53
CA ILE A 209 11.71 4.04 8.10
C ILE A 209 12.97 4.88 7.94
N GLY A 210 14.00 4.34 7.29
CA GLY A 210 15.26 5.05 7.14
C GLY A 210 16.41 4.16 6.71
N LYS A 211 17.55 4.28 7.41
CA LYS A 211 18.76 3.50 7.12
C LYS A 211 19.02 2.51 8.24
N ALA A 212 18.92 1.23 7.92
CA ALA A 212 19.20 0.15 8.84
C ALA A 212 20.67 -0.25 8.84
N GLY A 213 21.10 -0.91 9.91
CA GLY A 213 22.43 -1.47 10.03
C GLY A 213 22.95 -1.49 11.46
N ASN A 214 24.27 -1.41 11.59
CA ASN A 214 24.94 -1.39 12.88
C ASN A 214 25.58 -0.01 13.13
N PRO A 215 25.09 0.77 14.11
CA PRO A 215 25.64 2.09 14.42
C PRO A 215 27.08 2.04 14.95
N ASP A 216 27.57 0.86 15.33
CA ASP A 216 28.96 0.73 15.80
C ASP A 216 29.98 0.84 14.67
N VAL A 217 29.61 0.51 13.43
CA VAL A 217 30.54 0.46 12.29
C VAL A 217 30.02 1.17 11.03
N GLN A 218 28.74 1.57 11.00
CA GLN A 218 28.10 2.26 9.89
C GLN A 218 27.61 3.64 10.33
N SER A 219 27.73 4.63 9.44
CA SER A 219 27.24 5.99 9.69
C SER A 219 25.73 6.09 9.43
N ASN A 220 25.10 7.10 10.05
CA ASN A 220 23.71 7.51 9.79
C ASN A 220 22.65 6.41 10.02
N VAL A 221 22.96 5.41 10.86
CA VAL A 221 22.01 4.34 11.18
C VAL A 221 20.90 4.87 12.08
N THR A 222 19.67 4.80 11.59
CA THR A 222 18.46 5.12 12.37
C THR A 222 17.75 3.86 12.86
N ILE A 223 18.03 2.71 12.24
CA ILE A 223 17.43 1.41 12.57
C ILE A 223 18.54 0.41 12.92
N ALA A 224 18.64 0.00 14.18
CA ALA A 224 19.61 -1.00 14.58
C ALA A 224 19.15 -2.42 14.21
N ILE A 225 20.03 -3.20 13.57
CA ILE A 225 19.86 -4.63 13.33
C ILE A 225 20.65 -5.39 14.40
N GLY A 226 20.02 -6.33 15.10
CA GLY A 226 20.66 -7.19 16.09
C GLY A 226 20.41 -8.67 15.84
N ALA A 227 20.82 -9.50 16.79
CA ALA A 227 20.64 -10.96 16.71
C ALA A 227 19.17 -11.40 16.69
N SER A 228 18.25 -10.56 17.18
CA SER A 228 16.80 -10.83 17.21
C SER A 228 16.04 -10.28 16.00
N THR A 229 16.74 -9.77 14.97
CA THR A 229 16.12 -9.14 13.80
C THR A 229 16.07 -10.10 12.61
N GLU A 230 14.88 -10.42 12.13
CA GLU A 230 14.65 -11.12 10.86
C GLU A 230 14.82 -10.18 9.66
N ILE A 231 15.14 -10.72 8.48
CA ILE A 231 15.38 -9.96 7.26
C ILE A 231 14.44 -10.39 6.13
N ILE A 232 13.75 -9.41 5.55
CA ILE A 232 13.05 -9.56 4.27
C ILE A 232 13.78 -8.73 3.22
N ALA A 233 14.20 -9.35 2.13
CA ALA A 233 14.92 -8.67 1.06
C ALA A 233 13.96 -7.87 0.16
N GLY A 234 13.97 -6.53 0.30
CA GLY A 234 13.19 -5.60 -0.53
C GLY A 234 13.95 -5.05 -1.74
N GLU A 235 15.25 -5.34 -1.90
CA GLU A 235 16.03 -4.88 -3.05
C GLU A 235 15.39 -5.28 -4.39
N GLY A 236 15.16 -4.28 -5.25
CA GLY A 236 14.52 -4.48 -6.55
C GLY A 236 13.00 -4.76 -6.48
N LYS A 237 12.39 -4.59 -5.30
CA LYS A 237 10.94 -4.70 -5.06
C LYS A 237 10.33 -3.34 -4.75
N ILE A 238 9.05 -3.20 -5.08
CA ILE A 238 8.21 -2.09 -4.63
C ILE A 238 7.51 -2.54 -3.35
N LEU A 239 7.47 -1.68 -2.33
CA LEU A 239 6.72 -1.87 -1.09
C LEU A 239 5.55 -0.89 -1.06
N THR A 240 4.34 -1.38 -0.84
CA THR A 240 3.14 -0.57 -0.62
C THR A 240 2.49 -0.92 0.70
N ALA A 241 1.59 -0.07 1.19
CA ALA A 241 0.61 -0.49 2.18
C ALA A 241 -0.29 -1.60 1.59
N GLY A 242 -0.88 -2.41 2.47
CA GLY A 242 -1.96 -3.32 2.09
C GLY A 242 -3.21 -2.56 1.69
N GLY A 243 -3.89 -3.03 0.64
CA GLY A 243 -5.12 -2.41 0.16
C GLY A 243 -6.27 -2.52 1.18
N ILE A 244 -7.21 -1.58 1.09
CA ILE A 244 -8.39 -1.46 1.94
C ILE A 244 -9.61 -1.38 1.05
N ASP A 245 -10.42 -2.43 1.07
CA ASP A 245 -11.69 -2.48 0.36
C ASP A 245 -12.84 -2.24 1.33
N THR A 246 -13.67 -1.24 1.05
CA THR A 246 -14.72 -0.80 1.96
C THR A 246 -16.14 -1.02 1.44
N HIS A 247 -16.27 -1.73 0.31
CA HIS A 247 -17.56 -2.15 -0.23
C HIS A 247 -17.63 -3.68 -0.35
N ILE A 248 -17.46 -4.38 0.78
CA ILE A 248 -17.47 -5.83 0.84
C ILE A 248 -18.85 -6.38 1.17
N HIS A 249 -19.38 -7.24 0.31
CA HIS A 249 -20.50 -8.10 0.65
C HIS A 249 -19.96 -9.41 1.22
N PHE A 250 -20.13 -9.65 2.52
CA PHE A 250 -19.68 -10.91 3.17
C PHE A 250 -20.59 -12.09 2.81
N ILE A 251 -20.61 -12.43 1.52
CA ILE A 251 -21.39 -13.52 0.90
C ILE A 251 -20.74 -14.87 1.19
N ALA A 252 -19.41 -14.95 1.08
CA ALA A 252 -18.67 -16.18 1.23
C ALA A 252 -17.27 -15.91 1.83
N PRO A 253 -16.77 -16.75 2.76
CA PRO A 253 -15.46 -16.53 3.40
C PRO A 253 -14.28 -16.62 2.43
N GLN A 254 -14.44 -17.30 1.29
CA GLN A 254 -13.41 -17.43 0.25
C GLN A 254 -13.00 -16.09 -0.35
N GLN A 255 -13.86 -15.07 -0.28
CA GLN A 255 -13.52 -13.73 -0.72
C GLN A 255 -12.28 -13.17 -0.02
N ALA A 256 -12.07 -13.50 1.25
CA ALA A 256 -10.92 -13.03 2.02
C ALA A 256 -9.60 -13.58 1.48
N GLU A 257 -9.57 -14.83 1.04
CA GLU A 257 -8.39 -15.42 0.41
C GLU A 257 -8.07 -14.73 -0.92
N VAL A 258 -9.09 -14.51 -1.76
CA VAL A 258 -8.94 -13.82 -3.05
C VAL A 258 -8.50 -12.37 -2.86
N ALA A 259 -9.05 -11.66 -1.87
CA ALA A 259 -8.66 -10.31 -1.50
C ALA A 259 -7.21 -10.26 -0.99
N LEU A 260 -6.85 -11.15 -0.06
CA LEU A 260 -5.50 -11.20 0.51
C LEU A 260 -4.46 -11.46 -0.58
N MET A 261 -4.70 -12.44 -1.44
CA MET A 261 -3.81 -12.79 -2.55
C MET A 261 -3.68 -11.71 -3.62
N SER A 262 -4.63 -10.77 -3.71
CA SER A 262 -4.52 -9.60 -4.57
C SER A 262 -3.74 -8.44 -3.93
N GLY A 263 -3.48 -8.50 -2.62
CA GLY A 263 -2.78 -7.46 -1.85
C GLY A 263 -3.70 -6.60 -0.97
N VAL A 264 -5.00 -6.91 -0.88
CA VAL A 264 -5.92 -6.27 0.08
C VAL A 264 -5.73 -6.90 1.46
N THR A 265 -5.64 -6.10 2.52
CA THR A 265 -5.40 -6.59 3.90
C THR A 265 -6.51 -6.19 4.88
N THR A 266 -7.40 -5.28 4.46
CA THR A 266 -8.55 -4.80 5.23
C THR A 266 -9.81 -4.87 4.40
N MET A 267 -10.89 -5.38 5.00
CA MET A 267 -12.23 -5.49 4.42
C MET A 267 -13.24 -4.81 5.33
N ILE A 268 -13.94 -3.78 4.83
CA ILE A 268 -15.09 -3.17 5.48
C ILE A 268 -16.32 -3.41 4.62
N GLY A 269 -17.42 -3.82 5.25
CA GLY A 269 -18.64 -4.14 4.54
C GLY A 269 -19.62 -4.89 5.43
N GLY A 270 -20.61 -5.57 4.87
CA GLY A 270 -21.62 -6.25 5.68
C GLY A 270 -22.14 -7.52 5.02
N GLY A 271 -22.66 -8.43 5.83
CA GLY A 271 -23.24 -9.66 5.32
C GLY A 271 -23.41 -10.74 6.37
N SER A 272 -24.11 -11.81 6.01
CA SER A 272 -24.37 -12.96 6.86
C SER A 272 -24.28 -14.29 6.10
N GLY A 273 -23.48 -14.32 5.02
CA GLY A 273 -23.46 -15.41 4.05
C GLY A 273 -24.38 -15.13 2.83
N PRO A 274 -24.68 -16.13 2.00
CA PRO A 274 -25.39 -15.96 0.73
C PRO A 274 -26.91 -15.85 0.91
N ALA A 275 -27.35 -15.00 1.84
CA ALA A 275 -28.76 -14.63 1.99
C ALA A 275 -29.11 -13.48 1.04
N GLN A 276 -30.36 -13.40 0.57
CA GLN A 276 -30.82 -12.38 -0.39
C GLN A 276 -30.44 -10.96 0.04
N GLY A 277 -30.60 -10.64 1.34
CA GLY A 277 -30.21 -9.35 1.87
C GLY A 277 -28.71 -9.05 1.74
N THR A 278 -27.84 -10.05 1.86
CA THR A 278 -26.38 -9.88 1.70
C THR A 278 -25.93 -9.95 0.25
N LEU A 279 -26.60 -10.75 -0.58
CA LEU A 279 -26.37 -10.79 -2.03
C LEU A 279 -26.64 -9.43 -2.68
N ALA A 280 -27.57 -8.65 -2.11
CA ALA A 280 -27.91 -7.31 -2.59
C ALA A 280 -27.25 -6.18 -1.80
N THR A 281 -27.01 -6.34 -0.49
CA THR A 281 -26.62 -5.20 0.37
C THR A 281 -25.47 -5.53 1.33
N THR A 282 -24.59 -4.57 1.56
CA THR A 282 -23.52 -4.63 2.58
C THR A 282 -24.02 -4.43 4.00
N CYS A 283 -25.00 -5.24 4.42
CA CYS A 283 -25.63 -5.13 5.73
C CYS A 283 -25.51 -6.43 6.55
N THR A 284 -24.94 -6.33 7.74
CA THR A 284 -25.00 -7.38 8.78
C THR A 284 -26.15 -7.07 9.73
N ASN A 285 -27.30 -7.69 9.48
CA ASN A 285 -28.57 -7.22 10.06
C ASN A 285 -28.78 -7.69 11.50
N GLY A 286 -28.85 -6.75 12.44
CA GLY A 286 -29.26 -7.00 13.82
C GLY A 286 -28.20 -7.66 14.70
N LYS A 287 -28.35 -7.48 16.01
CA LYS A 287 -27.36 -7.86 17.04
C LYS A 287 -26.88 -9.31 16.91
N TYR A 288 -27.78 -10.27 16.72
CA TYR A 288 -27.42 -11.69 16.64
C TYR A 288 -26.44 -11.98 15.49
N HIS A 289 -26.72 -11.46 14.29
CA HIS A 289 -25.86 -11.70 13.13
C HIS A 289 -24.53 -10.95 13.24
N ILE A 290 -24.53 -9.73 13.79
CA ILE A 290 -23.31 -8.97 14.04
C ILE A 290 -22.39 -9.75 14.98
N GLU A 291 -22.88 -10.17 16.15
CA GLU A 291 -22.09 -10.93 17.12
C GLU A 291 -21.62 -12.28 16.55
N THR A 292 -22.45 -12.94 15.73
CA THR A 292 -22.09 -14.20 15.08
C THR A 292 -21.00 -14.02 14.04
N MET A 293 -21.10 -12.98 13.21
CA MET A 293 -20.09 -12.67 12.19
C MET A 293 -18.77 -12.25 12.81
N LEU A 294 -18.79 -11.42 13.86
CA LEU A 294 -17.56 -11.06 14.59
C LEU A 294 -16.81 -12.30 15.11
N LYS A 295 -17.54 -13.30 15.62
CA LYS A 295 -16.95 -14.59 16.03
C LYS A 295 -16.43 -15.39 14.84
N ALA A 296 -17.20 -15.48 13.76
CA ALA A 296 -16.82 -16.24 12.57
C ALA A 296 -15.57 -15.67 11.86
N LEU A 297 -15.36 -14.36 11.96
CA LEU A 297 -14.28 -13.63 11.31
C LEU A 297 -13.02 -13.50 12.19
N ASP A 298 -13.07 -13.97 13.43
CA ASP A 298 -11.98 -13.82 14.41
C ASP A 298 -10.71 -14.61 14.04
N ASP A 299 -10.85 -15.68 13.25
CA ASP A 299 -9.72 -16.48 12.75
C ASP A 299 -9.30 -16.12 11.31
N MET A 300 -9.88 -15.08 10.71
CA MET A 300 -9.59 -14.69 9.33
C MET A 300 -8.34 -13.80 9.25
N PRO A 301 -7.38 -14.02 8.33
CA PRO A 301 -6.14 -13.23 8.23
C PRO A 301 -6.32 -11.85 7.58
N MET A 302 -7.34 -11.12 8.01
CA MET A 302 -7.75 -9.81 7.49
C MET A 302 -8.09 -8.88 8.66
N ASN A 303 -7.87 -7.58 8.47
CA ASN A 303 -8.55 -6.61 9.31
C ASN A 303 -10.00 -6.47 8.84
N ILE A 304 -10.96 -6.43 9.76
CA ILE A 304 -12.39 -6.42 9.41
C ILE A 304 -13.14 -5.30 10.12
N GLY A 305 -14.04 -4.62 9.41
CA GLY A 305 -15.10 -3.79 9.99
C GLY A 305 -16.46 -4.19 9.41
N LEU A 306 -17.48 -4.33 10.24
CA LEU A 306 -18.83 -4.68 9.80
C LEU A 306 -19.72 -3.44 9.67
N LEU A 307 -20.56 -3.40 8.64
CA LEU A 307 -21.63 -2.42 8.45
C LEU A 307 -22.97 -3.04 8.83
N GLY A 308 -23.77 -2.30 9.60
CA GLY A 308 -25.16 -2.63 9.93
C GLY A 308 -26.15 -2.04 8.92
N LYS A 309 -27.45 -2.31 9.10
CA LYS A 309 -28.50 -1.69 8.28
C LYS A 309 -28.93 -0.34 8.85
N GLY A 310 -28.81 0.71 8.03
CA GLY A 310 -29.25 2.07 8.36
C GLY A 310 -30.70 2.38 7.98
N ASN A 311 -31.34 1.58 7.13
CA ASN A 311 -32.70 1.84 6.62
C ASN A 311 -33.79 1.56 7.67
N VAL A 312 -34.05 2.54 8.54
CA VAL A 312 -35.20 2.57 9.46
C VAL A 312 -35.44 4.03 9.88
N SER A 313 -36.69 4.40 10.14
CA SER A 313 -37.07 5.80 10.44
C SER A 313 -37.07 6.16 11.93
N LEU A 314 -36.69 5.22 12.80
CA LEU A 314 -36.56 5.43 14.25
C LEU A 314 -35.17 4.98 14.72
N PRO A 315 -34.58 5.60 15.75
CA PRO A 315 -33.16 5.43 16.05
C PRO A 315 -32.81 4.11 16.73
N GLN A 316 -33.70 3.57 17.57
CA GLN A 316 -33.39 2.44 18.45
C GLN A 316 -32.81 1.21 17.74
N PRO A 317 -33.35 0.74 16.60
CA PRO A 317 -32.78 -0.42 15.90
C PRO A 317 -31.39 -0.17 15.30
N ILE A 318 -31.03 1.08 15.04
CA ILE A 318 -29.68 1.45 14.58
C ILE A 318 -28.71 1.40 15.76
N ILE A 319 -29.10 2.01 16.89
CA ILE A 319 -28.30 2.06 18.11
C ILE A 319 -27.91 0.64 18.56
N GLU A 320 -28.87 -0.30 18.58
CA GLU A 320 -28.62 -1.69 18.96
C GLU A 320 -27.55 -2.38 18.08
N GLN A 321 -27.49 -2.03 16.79
CA GLN A 321 -26.49 -2.58 15.88
C GLN A 321 -25.10 -1.99 16.15
N ILE A 322 -25.02 -0.68 16.36
CA ILE A 322 -23.76 0.02 16.69
C ILE A 322 -23.19 -0.53 17.99
N GLU A 323 -24.01 -0.69 19.03
CA GLU A 323 -23.61 -1.29 20.31
C GLU A 323 -23.18 -2.76 20.17
N ALA A 324 -23.72 -3.48 19.19
CA ALA A 324 -23.34 -4.85 18.88
C ALA A 324 -22.00 -4.95 18.12
N GLY A 325 -21.44 -3.84 17.62
CA GLY A 325 -20.07 -3.77 17.12
C GLY A 325 -19.88 -3.36 15.66
N VAL A 326 -20.92 -2.91 14.94
CA VAL A 326 -20.71 -2.39 13.57
C VAL A 326 -19.92 -1.08 13.60
N VAL A 327 -19.02 -0.88 12.63
CA VAL A 327 -18.21 0.34 12.48
C VAL A 327 -18.92 1.44 11.68
N GLY A 328 -20.05 1.10 11.08
CA GLY A 328 -20.81 1.96 10.20
C GLY A 328 -22.14 1.34 9.82
N LEU A 329 -22.89 2.05 8.99
CA LEU A 329 -24.22 1.67 8.54
C LEU A 329 -24.30 1.79 7.03
N LYS A 330 -25.00 0.86 6.37
CA LYS A 330 -25.37 0.96 4.96
C LYS A 330 -26.84 1.37 4.85
N LEU A 331 -27.08 2.44 4.11
CA LEU A 331 -28.38 2.77 3.52
C LEU A 331 -28.44 2.18 2.11
N HIS A 332 -29.44 1.36 1.83
CA HIS A 332 -29.63 0.71 0.52
C HIS A 332 -31.07 0.80 0.01
N GLU A 333 -31.25 1.02 -1.29
CA GLU A 333 -32.58 1.23 -1.87
C GLU A 333 -33.49 0.00 -1.73
N ASP A 334 -32.95 -1.21 -1.83
CA ASP A 334 -33.63 -2.48 -1.56
C ASP A 334 -34.25 -2.58 -0.16
N TRP A 335 -33.77 -1.78 0.80
CA TRP A 335 -34.35 -1.62 2.13
C TRP A 335 -35.12 -0.30 2.32
N GLY A 336 -35.20 0.52 1.29
CA GLY A 336 -35.83 1.84 1.26
C GLY A 336 -34.89 2.97 1.68
N THR A 337 -34.15 3.57 0.74
CA THR A 337 -33.28 4.75 0.99
C THR A 337 -34.08 6.05 0.89
N THR A 338 -35.08 6.20 1.75
CA THR A 338 -35.96 7.38 1.77
C THR A 338 -35.35 8.53 2.59
N PRO A 339 -35.76 9.80 2.36
CA PRO A 339 -35.27 10.96 3.12
C PRO A 339 -35.35 10.80 4.65
N GLN A 340 -36.42 10.19 5.17
CA GLN A 340 -36.57 9.98 6.62
C GLN A 340 -35.61 8.92 7.17
N ALA A 341 -35.36 7.84 6.41
CA ALA A 341 -34.38 6.83 6.79
C ALA A 341 -32.95 7.40 6.75
N ILE A 342 -32.63 8.19 5.72
CA ILE A 342 -31.37 8.94 5.60
C ILE A 342 -31.16 9.84 6.82
N ASP A 343 -32.15 10.68 7.14
CA ASP A 343 -32.04 11.65 8.23
C ASP A 343 -31.87 10.97 9.60
N ASN A 344 -32.64 9.91 9.87
CA ASN A 344 -32.53 9.15 11.11
C ASN A 344 -31.14 8.46 11.21
N CYS A 345 -30.70 7.79 10.15
CA CYS A 345 -29.42 7.10 10.12
C CYS A 345 -28.24 8.06 10.37
N LEU A 346 -28.20 9.19 9.66
CA LEU A 346 -27.17 10.20 9.85
C LEU A 346 -27.22 10.85 11.24
N SER A 347 -28.42 11.06 11.82
CA SER A 347 -28.55 11.60 13.17
C SER A 347 -27.93 10.68 14.23
N VAL A 348 -28.17 9.36 14.11
CA VAL A 348 -27.53 8.37 14.99
C VAL A 348 -26.02 8.30 14.73
N ALA A 349 -25.59 8.38 13.46
CA ALA A 349 -24.16 8.36 13.13
C ALA A 349 -23.39 9.54 13.74
N GLU A 350 -23.99 10.74 13.79
CA GLU A 350 -23.41 11.90 14.48
C GLU A 350 -23.17 11.65 15.98
N GLU A 351 -24.09 10.95 16.65
CA GLU A 351 -23.99 10.67 18.09
C GLU A 351 -22.93 9.59 18.42
N TYR A 352 -22.78 8.60 17.55
CA TYR A 352 -21.92 7.43 17.81
C TYR A 352 -20.57 7.44 17.09
N ASP A 353 -20.29 8.48 16.30
CA ASP A 353 -19.07 8.65 15.48
C ASP A 353 -18.78 7.43 14.58
N VAL A 354 -19.78 7.05 13.78
CA VAL A 354 -19.66 5.97 12.78
C VAL A 354 -19.90 6.49 11.36
N GLN A 355 -19.40 5.79 10.35
CA GLN A 355 -19.65 6.17 8.95
C GLN A 355 -21.02 5.67 8.47
N VAL A 356 -21.63 6.43 7.56
CA VAL A 356 -22.81 5.99 6.80
C VAL A 356 -22.40 5.85 5.34
N ALA A 357 -22.47 4.63 4.82
CA ALA A 357 -22.37 4.34 3.41
C ALA A 357 -23.76 4.32 2.78
N ILE A 358 -23.93 4.86 1.58
CA ILE A 358 -25.23 4.97 0.93
C ILE A 358 -25.22 4.46 -0.52
N HIS A 359 -26.28 3.72 -0.84
CA HIS A 359 -26.78 3.43 -2.17
C HIS A 359 -28.16 4.10 -2.26
N THR A 360 -28.29 5.09 -3.13
CA THR A 360 -29.44 6.00 -3.18
C THR A 360 -30.62 5.43 -3.98
N ASP A 361 -31.76 6.11 -3.96
CA ASP A 361 -33.02 5.68 -4.57
C ASP A 361 -32.96 5.79 -6.10
N THR A 362 -32.57 4.70 -6.79
CA THR A 362 -32.43 4.67 -8.26
C THR A 362 -33.73 5.04 -8.96
N LEU A 363 -34.85 4.58 -8.39
CA LEU A 363 -36.19 4.73 -8.93
C LEU A 363 -36.73 6.16 -8.80
N ASN A 364 -36.07 7.01 -8.01
CA ASN A 364 -36.56 8.32 -7.63
C ASN A 364 -37.95 8.25 -6.97
N GLU A 365 -38.25 7.16 -6.26
CA GLU A 365 -39.59 6.88 -5.71
C GLU A 365 -39.97 7.91 -4.64
N SER A 366 -39.01 8.23 -3.76
CA SER A 366 -39.19 9.16 -2.66
C SER A 366 -38.78 10.61 -2.98
N GLY A 367 -38.30 10.83 -4.21
CA GLY A 367 -37.83 12.12 -4.74
C GLY A 367 -36.60 11.95 -5.64
N TYR A 368 -36.25 13.01 -6.37
CA TYR A 368 -35.00 13.07 -7.13
C TYR A 368 -33.78 13.27 -6.21
N LEU A 369 -32.59 13.29 -6.79
CA LEU A 369 -31.32 13.45 -6.07
C LEU A 369 -31.34 14.63 -5.09
N GLU A 370 -31.93 15.78 -5.45
CA GLU A 370 -32.02 16.95 -4.57
C GLU A 370 -32.70 16.62 -3.24
N SER A 371 -33.70 15.72 -3.24
CA SER A 371 -34.40 15.31 -2.02
C SER A 371 -33.47 14.53 -1.09
N THR A 372 -32.64 13.65 -1.66
CA THR A 372 -31.61 12.90 -0.95
C THR A 372 -30.50 13.80 -0.44
N LEU A 373 -29.98 14.73 -1.26
CA LEU A 373 -28.97 15.70 -0.84
C LEU A 373 -29.48 16.60 0.30
N ASN A 374 -30.72 17.08 0.19
CA ASN A 374 -31.36 17.85 1.27
C ASN A 374 -31.52 17.03 2.57
N ALA A 375 -31.74 15.71 2.46
CA ALA A 375 -31.82 14.81 3.62
C ALA A 375 -30.45 14.62 4.29
N PHE A 376 -29.33 14.80 3.58
CA PHE A 376 -28.00 14.74 4.18
C PHE A 376 -27.77 15.86 5.19
N LYS A 377 -28.32 17.06 4.96
CA LYS A 377 -28.17 18.24 5.84
C LYS A 377 -26.69 18.53 6.16
N ASP A 378 -25.83 18.52 5.14
CA ASP A 378 -24.39 18.76 5.22
C ASP A 378 -23.57 17.81 6.13
N ARG A 379 -24.15 16.67 6.52
CA ARG A 379 -23.48 15.65 7.34
C ARG A 379 -22.60 14.74 6.48
N CYS A 380 -21.49 14.29 7.07
CA CYS A 380 -20.54 13.39 6.40
C CYS A 380 -21.23 12.10 5.93
N ILE A 381 -21.07 11.76 4.66
CA ILE A 381 -21.63 10.52 4.11
C ILE A 381 -20.72 9.97 3.01
N HIS A 382 -20.61 8.64 2.95
CA HIS A 382 -19.89 7.93 1.91
C HIS A 382 -20.87 7.43 0.84
N THR A 383 -20.84 8.01 -0.36
CA THR A 383 -21.60 7.51 -1.50
C THR A 383 -20.85 6.34 -2.16
N PHE A 384 -21.43 5.15 -2.10
CA PHE A 384 -20.92 4.02 -2.87
C PHE A 384 -21.24 4.18 -4.35
N HIS A 385 -20.43 3.55 -5.21
CA HIS A 385 -20.56 3.50 -6.68
C HIS A 385 -21.20 4.77 -7.25
N THR A 386 -20.56 5.92 -6.97
CA THR A 386 -21.16 7.25 -7.12
C THR A 386 -21.53 7.58 -8.56
N GLU A 387 -20.96 6.86 -9.54
CA GLU A 387 -21.33 6.95 -10.95
C GLU A 387 -22.75 6.43 -11.25
N GLY A 388 -23.22 5.45 -10.48
CA GLY A 388 -24.61 5.00 -10.48
C GLY A 388 -24.93 3.72 -11.24
N ALA A 389 -24.00 3.10 -11.99
CA ALA A 389 -24.25 1.78 -12.59
C ALA A 389 -24.49 0.71 -11.51
N GLY A 390 -23.68 0.74 -10.45
CA GLY A 390 -23.88 -0.07 -9.23
C GLY A 390 -25.16 0.29 -8.47
N GLY A 391 -25.75 1.47 -8.73
CA GLY A 391 -27.04 1.93 -8.22
C GLY A 391 -27.01 3.33 -7.63
N GLY A 392 -28.17 3.98 -7.66
CA GLY A 392 -28.39 5.36 -7.23
C GLY A 392 -29.23 6.14 -8.23
N HIS A 393 -29.76 7.30 -7.79
CA HIS A 393 -30.64 8.18 -8.56
C HIS A 393 -30.30 8.23 -10.06
N ALA A 394 -31.20 7.72 -10.90
CA ALA A 394 -31.02 7.73 -12.33
C ALA A 394 -31.54 9.07 -12.93
N PRO A 395 -30.78 9.74 -13.81
CA PRO A 395 -29.42 9.39 -14.27
C PRO A 395 -28.28 10.10 -13.52
N ASP A 396 -28.57 10.91 -12.50
CA ASP A 396 -27.71 12.04 -12.10
C ASP A 396 -27.05 11.94 -10.71
N ILE A 397 -27.07 10.78 -10.06
CA ILE A 397 -26.38 10.54 -8.75
C ILE A 397 -24.94 11.03 -8.71
N LEU A 398 -24.23 11.00 -9.86
CA LEU A 398 -22.86 11.49 -10.00
C LEU A 398 -22.71 12.97 -9.60
N ARG A 399 -23.78 13.78 -9.59
CA ARG A 399 -23.77 15.17 -9.08
C ARG A 399 -23.38 15.26 -7.61
N ALA A 400 -23.61 14.21 -6.82
CA ALA A 400 -23.25 14.19 -5.39
C ALA A 400 -21.74 14.42 -5.14
N ILE A 401 -20.88 14.21 -6.15
CA ILE A 401 -19.44 14.53 -6.09
C ILE A 401 -19.16 15.99 -5.78
N GLY A 402 -20.06 16.90 -6.20
CA GLY A 402 -19.94 18.34 -5.97
C GLY A 402 -20.23 18.78 -4.54
N GLU A 403 -20.70 17.87 -3.69
CA GLU A 403 -21.04 18.16 -2.30
C GLU A 403 -19.82 17.98 -1.38
N PRO A 404 -19.44 19.00 -0.59
CA PRO A 404 -18.22 18.95 0.22
C PRO A 404 -18.29 17.93 1.38
N HIS A 405 -19.49 17.49 1.75
CA HIS A 405 -19.74 16.50 2.81
C HIS A 405 -19.87 15.06 2.28
N VAL A 406 -19.82 14.87 0.96
CA VAL A 406 -19.84 13.56 0.31
C VAL A 406 -18.42 13.05 0.09
N LEU A 407 -18.20 11.78 0.44
CA LEU A 407 -16.96 11.04 0.25
C LEU A 407 -17.17 9.98 -0.84
N PRO A 408 -16.95 10.31 -2.12
CA PRO A 408 -17.36 9.46 -3.23
C PRO A 408 -16.38 8.31 -3.47
N SER A 409 -16.93 7.10 -3.63
CA SER A 409 -16.20 5.93 -4.13
C SER A 409 -16.81 5.37 -5.41
N SER A 410 -15.98 4.62 -6.13
CA SER A 410 -16.38 3.76 -7.24
C SER A 410 -16.26 2.29 -6.87
N THR A 411 -17.06 1.47 -7.54
CA THR A 411 -16.89 0.01 -7.57
C THR A 411 -16.18 -0.38 -8.87
N ASN A 412 -15.59 -1.55 -8.90
CA ASN A 412 -14.55 -1.83 -9.88
C ASN A 412 -14.99 -2.35 -11.27
N PRO A 413 -16.21 -2.86 -11.53
CA PRO A 413 -16.51 -3.39 -12.87
C PRO A 413 -16.60 -2.35 -13.97
N THR A 414 -17.03 -1.12 -13.65
CA THR A 414 -17.03 -0.03 -14.63
C THR A 414 -15.61 0.44 -14.99
N ARG A 415 -14.57 -0.06 -14.31
CA ARG A 415 -13.23 0.53 -14.29
C ARG A 415 -12.22 -0.22 -15.16
N PRO A 416 -11.47 0.50 -16.01
CA PRO A 416 -11.93 1.70 -16.70
C PRO A 416 -13.05 1.38 -17.70
N PHE A 417 -13.60 2.41 -18.35
CA PHE A 417 -14.52 2.22 -19.46
C PHE A 417 -13.83 1.52 -20.65
N THR A 418 -14.34 0.35 -21.04
CA THR A 418 -13.86 -0.49 -22.14
C THR A 418 -14.96 -0.82 -23.13
N ILE A 419 -14.59 -1.39 -24.27
CA ILE A 419 -15.53 -1.76 -25.34
C ILE A 419 -16.59 -2.78 -24.92
N ASN A 420 -16.35 -3.56 -23.87
CA ASN A 420 -17.30 -4.57 -23.37
C ASN A 420 -18.07 -4.12 -22.13
N THR A 421 -17.77 -2.92 -21.59
CA THR A 421 -18.31 -2.49 -20.29
C THR A 421 -19.84 -2.38 -20.33
N ILE A 422 -20.40 -1.77 -21.37
CA ILE A 422 -21.86 -1.55 -21.46
C ILE A 422 -22.62 -2.87 -21.57
N ASP A 423 -22.23 -3.72 -22.53
CA ASP A 423 -22.88 -5.00 -22.76
C ASP A 423 -22.81 -5.92 -21.52
N GLU A 424 -21.64 -5.98 -20.86
CA GLU A 424 -21.47 -6.74 -19.62
C GLU A 424 -22.39 -6.23 -18.51
N HIS A 425 -22.47 -4.90 -18.33
CA HIS A 425 -23.21 -4.33 -17.21
C HIS A 425 -24.72 -4.38 -17.42
N LEU A 426 -25.21 -4.24 -18.65
CA LEU A 426 -26.62 -4.42 -18.96
C LEU A 426 -27.08 -5.83 -18.60
N ASP A 427 -26.37 -6.87 -19.07
CA ASP A 427 -26.73 -8.26 -18.76
C ASP A 427 -26.56 -8.58 -17.27
N MET A 428 -25.47 -8.10 -16.64
CA MET A 428 -25.23 -8.26 -15.20
C MET A 428 -26.36 -7.63 -14.38
N LEU A 429 -26.79 -6.42 -14.71
CA LEU A 429 -27.87 -5.74 -14.02
C LEU A 429 -29.19 -6.51 -14.15
N MET A 430 -29.49 -6.97 -15.36
CA MET A 430 -30.70 -7.74 -15.63
C MET A 430 -30.73 -9.06 -14.86
N VAL A 431 -29.58 -9.76 -14.78
CA VAL A 431 -29.45 -10.98 -13.96
C VAL A 431 -29.59 -10.67 -12.47
N CYS A 432 -28.88 -9.66 -11.96
CA CYS A 432 -28.89 -9.31 -10.53
C CYS A 432 -30.27 -8.86 -10.04
N HIS A 433 -31.06 -8.18 -10.88
CA HIS A 433 -32.39 -7.66 -10.53
C HIS A 433 -33.53 -8.53 -11.06
N HIS A 434 -33.22 -9.70 -11.65
CA HIS A 434 -34.20 -10.63 -12.23
C HIS A 434 -35.13 -9.98 -13.27
N LEU A 435 -34.58 -9.03 -14.04
CA LEU A 435 -35.29 -8.31 -15.09
C LEU A 435 -35.46 -9.19 -16.32
N SER A 436 -36.50 -8.92 -17.11
CA SER A 436 -36.80 -9.63 -18.34
C SER A 436 -36.54 -8.76 -19.58
N PRO A 437 -35.75 -9.22 -20.56
CA PRO A 437 -35.63 -8.54 -21.85
C PRO A 437 -36.93 -8.59 -22.68
N ALA A 438 -37.96 -9.29 -22.20
CA ALA A 438 -39.28 -9.30 -22.81
C ALA A 438 -40.20 -8.17 -22.29
N ILE A 439 -39.80 -7.47 -21.22
CA ILE A 439 -40.59 -6.40 -20.59
C ILE A 439 -39.94 -5.06 -20.93
N ALA A 440 -40.70 -4.14 -21.54
CA ALA A 440 -40.16 -2.87 -22.02
C ALA A 440 -39.73 -1.97 -20.85
N GLU A 441 -40.46 -2.01 -19.75
CA GLU A 441 -40.16 -1.27 -18.52
C GLU A 441 -38.86 -1.73 -17.86
N ASP A 442 -38.56 -3.03 -17.93
CA ASP A 442 -37.33 -3.63 -17.40
C ASP A 442 -36.11 -3.20 -18.24
N ILE A 443 -36.26 -3.15 -19.57
CA ILE A 443 -35.24 -2.61 -20.47
C ILE A 443 -35.02 -1.12 -20.20
N ALA A 444 -36.11 -0.34 -20.11
CA ALA A 444 -36.02 1.09 -19.84
C ALA A 444 -35.34 1.39 -18.51
N PHE A 445 -35.61 0.60 -17.46
CA PHE A 445 -34.91 0.67 -16.19
C PHE A 445 -33.41 0.37 -16.35
N ALA A 446 -33.06 -0.71 -17.06
CA ALA A 446 -31.68 -1.09 -17.28
C ALA A 446 -30.89 -0.02 -18.07
N GLU A 447 -31.48 0.51 -19.14
CA GLU A 447 -30.91 1.59 -19.96
C GLU A 447 -30.79 2.91 -19.19
N SER A 448 -31.70 3.18 -18.24
CA SER A 448 -31.60 4.36 -17.37
C SER A 448 -30.43 4.27 -16.38
N ARG A 449 -30.03 3.04 -16.00
CA ARG A 449 -29.00 2.77 -14.97
C ARG A 449 -27.61 2.56 -15.55
N ILE A 450 -27.50 1.86 -16.68
CA ILE A 450 -26.22 1.60 -17.35
C ILE A 450 -26.02 2.62 -18.48
N ARG A 451 -25.23 3.67 -18.19
CA ARG A 451 -25.07 4.82 -19.09
C ARG A 451 -23.61 4.96 -19.50
N GLN A 452 -23.37 5.08 -20.80
CA GLN A 452 -22.02 5.21 -21.33
C GLN A 452 -21.37 6.52 -20.88
N GLU A 453 -22.16 7.59 -20.84
CA GLU A 453 -21.73 8.95 -20.57
C GLU A 453 -21.19 9.08 -19.13
N THR A 454 -21.91 8.55 -18.15
CA THR A 454 -21.48 8.62 -16.74
C THR A 454 -20.31 7.67 -16.46
N ILE A 455 -20.26 6.47 -17.05
CA ILE A 455 -19.11 5.55 -16.94
C ILE A 455 -17.84 6.18 -17.55
N ALA A 456 -17.96 6.85 -18.70
CA ALA A 456 -16.85 7.57 -19.34
C ALA A 456 -16.39 8.77 -18.51
N ALA A 457 -17.32 9.54 -17.94
CA ALA A 457 -17.00 10.66 -17.05
C ALA A 457 -16.33 10.20 -15.75
N GLU A 458 -16.73 9.05 -15.20
CA GLU A 458 -16.17 8.47 -13.98
C GLU A 458 -14.65 8.24 -14.09
N ASP A 459 -14.15 7.82 -15.27
CA ASP A 459 -12.71 7.67 -15.52
C ASP A 459 -11.95 8.99 -15.34
N ILE A 460 -12.50 10.07 -15.92
CA ILE A 460 -11.89 11.41 -15.86
C ILE A 460 -11.99 11.98 -14.44
N LEU A 461 -13.12 11.77 -13.77
CA LEU A 461 -13.33 12.23 -12.38
C LEU A 461 -12.39 11.53 -11.41
N HIS A 462 -12.01 10.26 -11.67
CA HIS A 462 -10.91 9.63 -10.93
C HIS A 462 -9.58 10.32 -11.16
N ASP A 463 -9.25 10.64 -12.42
CA ASP A 463 -7.98 11.25 -12.78
C ASP A 463 -7.83 12.69 -12.27
N LEU A 464 -8.95 13.43 -12.21
CA LEU A 464 -9.04 14.77 -11.63
C LEU A 464 -9.07 14.76 -10.10
N GLY A 465 -9.22 13.60 -9.47
CA GLY A 465 -9.34 13.49 -8.01
C GLY A 465 -10.69 13.96 -7.47
N ALA A 466 -11.75 13.92 -8.28
CA ALA A 466 -13.11 14.16 -7.85
C ALA A 466 -13.77 12.91 -7.25
N ILE A 467 -13.34 11.70 -7.64
CA ILE A 467 -13.68 10.46 -6.94
C ILE A 467 -12.50 10.04 -6.07
N SER A 468 -12.77 9.75 -4.80
CA SER A 468 -11.73 9.66 -3.78
C SER A 468 -11.31 8.24 -3.44
N MET A 469 -12.13 7.24 -3.78
CA MET A 469 -11.91 5.85 -3.39
C MET A 469 -12.26 4.85 -4.49
N MET A 470 -11.59 3.70 -4.44
CA MET A 470 -11.86 2.50 -5.26
C MET A 470 -12.20 1.34 -4.34
N SER A 471 -13.26 0.60 -4.67
CA SER A 471 -13.76 -0.54 -3.90
C SER A 471 -14.20 -1.67 -4.83
N SER A 472 -14.52 -2.86 -4.30
CA SER A 472 -14.96 -3.96 -5.15
C SER A 472 -16.45 -3.91 -5.48
N ASP A 473 -17.31 -4.05 -4.47
CA ASP A 473 -18.69 -4.57 -4.53
C ASP A 473 -18.78 -6.10 -4.61
N SER A 474 -18.04 -6.77 -3.73
CA SER A 474 -17.62 -8.17 -3.90
C SER A 474 -18.76 -9.17 -4.17
N GLN A 475 -18.86 -9.67 -5.40
CA GLN A 475 -19.90 -10.58 -5.91
C GLN A 475 -21.33 -9.99 -5.93
N ALA A 476 -21.47 -8.67 -5.84
CA ALA A 476 -22.74 -7.95 -5.89
C ALA A 476 -22.64 -6.78 -6.89
N MET A 477 -22.22 -7.08 -8.13
CA MET A 477 -21.75 -6.09 -9.13
C MET A 477 -20.31 -5.61 -8.91
N GLY A 478 -19.42 -6.52 -8.47
CA GLY A 478 -18.03 -6.20 -8.17
C GLY A 478 -17.12 -7.40 -7.98
N ARG A 479 -15.80 -7.16 -8.08
CA ARG A 479 -14.76 -8.22 -8.10
C ARG A 479 -13.73 -8.03 -7.00
N VAL A 480 -13.78 -8.84 -5.94
CA VAL A 480 -12.93 -8.65 -4.74
C VAL A 480 -11.41 -8.69 -5.02
N GLY A 481 -10.98 -9.46 -6.02
CA GLY A 481 -9.56 -9.58 -6.39
C GLY A 481 -9.02 -8.46 -7.27
N GLU A 482 -9.84 -7.49 -7.67
CA GLU A 482 -9.49 -6.56 -8.76
C GLU A 482 -9.43 -5.07 -8.34
N VAL A 483 -9.65 -4.73 -7.07
CA VAL A 483 -9.59 -3.33 -6.60
C VAL A 483 -8.28 -2.63 -7.00
N ILE A 484 -7.15 -3.28 -6.74
CA ILE A 484 -5.81 -2.73 -7.02
C ILE A 484 -5.57 -2.67 -8.54
N ILE A 485 -5.82 -3.77 -9.26
CA ILE A 485 -5.61 -3.84 -10.72
C ILE A 485 -6.42 -2.77 -11.45
N ARG A 486 -7.70 -2.65 -11.12
CA ARG A 486 -8.64 -1.73 -11.78
C ARG A 486 -8.26 -0.28 -11.54
N THR A 487 -7.75 0.03 -10.35
CA THR A 487 -7.17 1.35 -10.04
C THR A 487 -6.04 1.70 -11.01
N TRP A 488 -5.09 0.77 -11.22
CA TRP A 488 -3.94 1.02 -12.08
C TRP A 488 -4.27 0.98 -13.58
N GLN A 489 -5.26 0.18 -13.99
CA GLN A 489 -5.79 0.20 -15.36
C GLN A 489 -6.46 1.53 -15.69
N THR A 490 -7.22 2.12 -14.76
CA THR A 490 -7.79 3.47 -14.95
C THR A 490 -6.69 4.53 -15.06
N ALA A 491 -5.68 4.49 -14.18
CA ALA A 491 -4.54 5.41 -14.28
C ALA A 491 -3.78 5.28 -15.62
N ASP A 492 -3.55 4.06 -16.12
CA ASP A 492 -2.92 3.81 -17.42
C ASP A 492 -3.75 4.39 -18.57
N LYS A 493 -5.05 4.07 -18.61
CA LYS A 493 -5.97 4.59 -19.63
C LYS A 493 -5.95 6.11 -19.64
N MET A 494 -6.08 6.74 -18.47
CA MET A 494 -6.11 8.19 -18.35
C MET A 494 -4.79 8.83 -18.75
N LYS A 495 -3.65 8.21 -18.44
CA LYS A 495 -2.37 8.65 -19.00
C LYS A 495 -2.35 8.57 -20.53
N ARG A 496 -2.80 7.47 -21.11
CA ARG A 496 -2.77 7.27 -22.58
C ARG A 496 -3.65 8.29 -23.31
N GLN A 497 -4.81 8.63 -22.76
CA GLN A 497 -5.76 9.52 -23.42
C GLN A 497 -5.57 11.00 -23.07
N ARG A 498 -5.16 11.31 -21.84
CA ARG A 498 -5.05 12.70 -21.32
C ARG A 498 -3.61 13.18 -21.17
N GLY A 499 -2.63 12.30 -21.38
CA GLY A 499 -1.22 12.64 -21.22
C GLY A 499 -0.77 12.76 -19.77
N PHE A 500 0.30 13.54 -19.56
CA PHE A 500 0.88 13.79 -18.25
C PHE A 500 -0.06 14.61 -17.36
N LEU A 501 -0.13 14.24 -16.07
CA LEU A 501 -0.91 14.97 -15.07
C LEU A 501 0.06 15.75 -14.16
N ALA A 502 0.07 17.06 -14.30
CA ALA A 502 0.88 17.92 -13.44
C ALA A 502 0.34 17.95 -12.00
N PRO A 503 1.20 18.15 -10.98
CA PRO A 503 0.75 18.37 -9.61
C PRO A 503 -0.14 19.63 -9.49
N ASP A 504 -1.24 19.52 -8.76
CA ASP A 504 -2.14 20.66 -8.51
C ASP A 504 -1.50 21.64 -7.49
N THR A 505 -1.89 22.92 -7.54
CA THR A 505 -1.37 23.99 -6.66
C THR A 505 -1.59 23.72 -5.17
N VAL A 506 -2.66 23.02 -4.80
CA VAL A 506 -2.96 22.63 -3.40
C VAL A 506 -2.01 21.53 -2.89
N SER A 507 -1.63 20.59 -3.75
CA SER A 507 -0.70 19.50 -3.42
C SER A 507 0.76 19.95 -3.28
N GLN A 508 1.13 21.12 -3.82
CA GLN A 508 2.44 21.73 -3.58
C GLN A 508 2.61 22.22 -2.13
N ASN A 509 1.49 22.53 -1.45
CA ASN A 509 1.52 22.97 -0.04
C ASN A 509 1.44 21.78 0.93
N ALA A 510 0.74 20.70 0.56
CA ALA A 510 0.65 19.49 1.38
C ALA A 510 1.98 18.72 1.47
N SER A 511 2.89 18.88 0.51
CA SER A 511 4.28 18.41 0.64
C SER A 511 5.10 19.22 1.67
N ASN A 512 4.60 20.38 2.13
CA ASN A 512 5.30 21.30 3.03
C ASN A 512 4.70 21.41 4.43
N SER A 513 3.54 20.80 4.72
CA SER A 513 2.91 20.92 6.04
C SER A 513 2.45 19.57 6.61
N GLU A 514 2.97 19.26 7.81
CA GLU A 514 2.60 18.17 8.73
C GLU A 514 3.29 16.79 8.56
N LEU A 515 4.56 16.78 8.13
CA LEU A 515 5.53 15.74 8.51
C LEU A 515 6.57 16.38 9.43
N HIS A 516 6.31 16.40 10.74
CA HIS A 516 7.36 16.71 11.71
C HIS A 516 8.42 15.59 11.67
N ASP A 517 9.69 16.00 11.55
CA ASP A 517 10.93 15.21 11.59
C ASP A 517 11.37 14.48 10.30
N ILE A 518 11.16 15.09 9.13
CA ILE A 518 12.01 14.84 7.96
C ILE A 518 12.49 16.19 7.42
N ASP A 519 13.79 16.48 7.54
CA ASP A 519 14.40 17.74 7.11
C ASP A 519 13.95 18.15 5.70
N PRO A 520 13.53 19.42 5.50
CA PRO A 520 13.14 19.91 4.19
C PRO A 520 14.37 20.00 3.29
N VAL A 521 14.26 19.43 2.10
CA VAL A 521 15.21 19.67 1.01
C VAL A 521 15.10 21.14 0.62
N THR A 522 16.24 21.82 0.60
CA THR A 522 16.41 23.23 0.23
C THR A 522 15.75 23.56 -1.10
N GLU A 523 15.12 24.75 -1.15
CA GLU A 523 14.58 25.39 -2.36
C GLU A 523 15.62 25.40 -3.49
N ASP A 524 15.50 24.49 -4.45
CA ASP A 524 16.05 24.69 -5.78
C ASP A 524 14.94 25.22 -6.69
N THR A 525 15.19 26.44 -7.15
CA THR A 525 14.40 27.23 -8.09
C THR A 525 13.83 26.39 -9.24
N VAL A 526 12.50 26.33 -9.34
CA VAL A 526 11.80 25.86 -10.54
C VAL A 526 12.00 26.88 -11.64
N THR A 527 12.98 26.65 -12.51
CA THR A 527 13.08 27.34 -13.80
C THR A 527 12.05 26.74 -14.77
N GLU A 528 11.29 27.58 -15.46
CA GLU A 528 10.18 27.28 -16.39
C GLU A 528 10.48 26.33 -17.58
N ASP A 529 11.65 25.67 -17.64
CA ASP A 529 12.10 24.86 -18.79
C ASP A 529 12.48 23.39 -18.46
N THR A 530 11.97 22.80 -17.37
CA THR A 530 12.12 21.35 -17.12
C THR A 530 10.83 20.69 -16.62
N VAL A 531 9.93 20.36 -17.55
CA VAL A 531 8.82 19.43 -17.27
C VAL A 531 9.43 18.07 -16.92
N THR A 532 9.39 17.67 -15.65
CA THR A 532 9.90 16.38 -15.20
C THR A 532 8.96 15.26 -15.68
N GLU A 533 9.39 14.49 -16.69
CA GLU A 533 8.60 13.39 -17.30
C GLU A 533 8.46 12.15 -16.37
N ASN A 534 7.73 12.23 -15.25
CA ASN A 534 7.34 11.05 -14.44
C ASN A 534 5.89 11.13 -13.94
N ASP A 535 5.26 9.99 -13.65
CA ASP A 535 3.84 9.95 -13.26
C ASP A 535 3.64 9.97 -11.74
N ASN A 536 4.61 10.43 -10.95
CA ASN A 536 4.56 10.31 -9.48
C ASN A 536 3.28 10.90 -8.89
N PHE A 537 2.84 12.07 -9.37
CA PHE A 537 1.63 12.70 -8.88
C PHE A 537 0.37 11.86 -9.15
N ARG A 538 0.21 11.36 -10.39
CA ARG A 538 -0.88 10.44 -10.74
C ARG A 538 -0.78 9.15 -9.91
N ILE A 539 0.42 8.60 -9.73
CA ILE A 539 0.63 7.38 -8.95
C ILE A 539 0.20 7.57 -7.49
N LYS A 540 0.61 8.67 -6.85
CA LYS A 540 0.22 9.03 -5.47
C LYS A 540 -1.29 9.25 -5.36
N ARG A 541 -1.90 9.95 -6.33
CA ARG A 541 -3.35 10.15 -6.41
C ARG A 541 -4.11 8.83 -6.44
N TYR A 542 -3.66 7.87 -7.24
CA TYR A 542 -4.37 6.61 -7.42
C TYR A 542 -4.14 5.59 -6.31
N ILE A 543 -2.92 5.48 -5.76
CA ILE A 543 -2.70 4.59 -4.61
C ILE A 543 -3.52 5.01 -3.39
N ALA A 544 -3.71 6.32 -3.18
CA ALA A 544 -4.53 6.84 -2.09
C ALA A 544 -5.98 6.32 -2.12
N LYS A 545 -6.51 6.01 -3.32
CA LYS A 545 -7.91 5.59 -3.52
C LYS A 545 -8.24 4.23 -2.91
N TYR A 546 -7.27 3.33 -2.75
CA TYR A 546 -7.48 2.02 -2.12
C TYR A 546 -6.64 1.81 -0.86
N THR A 547 -5.99 2.86 -0.35
CA THR A 547 -5.15 2.79 0.87
C THR A 547 -5.64 3.81 1.89
N ILE A 548 -5.15 5.05 1.85
CA ILE A 548 -5.40 6.02 2.91
C ILE A 548 -6.81 6.62 2.87
N ASN A 549 -7.41 6.86 1.70
CA ASN A 549 -8.74 7.49 1.62
C ASN A 549 -9.86 6.58 2.16
N PRO A 550 -9.88 5.26 1.86
CA PRO A 550 -10.78 4.35 2.54
C PRO A 550 -10.55 4.31 4.06
N ALA A 551 -9.28 4.38 4.51
CA ALA A 551 -8.96 4.39 5.94
C ALA A 551 -9.46 5.66 6.65
N ILE A 552 -9.29 6.83 6.04
CA ILE A 552 -9.80 8.11 6.55
C ILE A 552 -11.33 8.02 6.63
N THR A 553 -11.98 7.69 5.52
CA THR A 553 -13.44 7.65 5.39
C THR A 553 -14.13 6.81 6.48
N HIS A 554 -13.52 5.69 6.87
CA HIS A 554 -14.07 4.78 7.88
C HIS A 554 -13.39 4.88 9.26
N GLY A 555 -12.60 5.93 9.50
CA GLY A 555 -12.07 6.23 10.84
C GLY A 555 -11.02 5.25 11.35
N ILE A 556 -10.20 4.67 10.46
CA ILE A 556 -9.15 3.69 10.79
C ILE A 556 -7.75 4.11 10.33
N ALA A 557 -7.58 5.36 9.88
CA ALA A 557 -6.33 5.87 9.32
C ALA A 557 -5.15 5.94 10.30
N GLU A 558 -5.41 5.94 11.61
CA GLU A 558 -4.35 5.84 12.63
C GLU A 558 -3.73 4.44 12.70
N GLU A 559 -4.49 3.40 12.34
CA GLU A 559 -4.02 2.02 12.41
C GLU A 559 -3.47 1.52 11.07
N VAL A 560 -4.08 1.88 9.94
CA VAL A 560 -3.73 1.31 8.62
C VAL A 560 -3.82 2.35 7.50
N GLY A 561 -3.54 1.93 6.26
CA GLY A 561 -3.80 2.70 5.04
C GLY A 561 -2.60 3.40 4.43
N SER A 562 -1.39 3.24 5.00
CA SER A 562 -0.16 3.79 4.43
C SER A 562 1.10 3.22 5.07
N VAL A 563 2.24 3.43 4.41
CA VAL A 563 3.58 3.07 4.93
C VAL A 563 4.12 4.22 5.80
N GLU A 564 3.59 4.33 7.02
CA GLU A 564 3.96 5.39 7.98
C GLU A 564 4.30 4.80 9.35
N VAL A 565 5.25 5.42 10.06
CA VAL A 565 5.68 4.97 11.40
C VAL A 565 4.49 4.98 12.37
N GLY A 566 4.42 3.96 13.23
CA GLY A 566 3.36 3.76 14.21
C GLY A 566 2.17 2.98 13.69
N LYS A 567 1.94 2.93 12.37
CA LYS A 567 0.83 2.15 11.79
C LYS A 567 1.10 0.64 11.84
N TRP A 568 0.02 -0.13 11.78
CA TRP A 568 0.05 -1.58 11.68
C TRP A 568 0.83 -2.00 10.43
N ALA A 569 1.74 -2.96 10.57
CA ALA A 569 2.64 -3.37 9.49
C ALA A 569 1.95 -4.31 8.47
N ASP A 570 0.89 -3.80 7.86
CA ASP A 570 0.22 -4.42 6.72
C ASP A 570 0.84 -3.91 5.42
N LEU A 571 1.74 -4.72 4.88
CA LEU A 571 2.66 -4.33 3.83
C LEU A 571 2.66 -5.37 2.72
N VAL A 572 2.84 -4.90 1.48
CA VAL A 572 2.86 -5.78 0.31
C VAL A 572 4.09 -5.49 -0.53
N LEU A 573 4.87 -6.54 -0.81
CA LEU A 573 6.02 -6.48 -1.69
C LEU A 573 5.66 -6.93 -3.09
N TRP A 574 6.18 -6.22 -4.09
CA TRP A 574 5.88 -6.44 -5.49
C TRP A 574 7.17 -6.50 -6.30
N SER A 575 7.30 -7.51 -7.14
CA SER A 575 8.20 -7.44 -8.28
C SER A 575 7.67 -6.37 -9.22
N PRO A 576 8.50 -5.43 -9.73
CA PRO A 576 8.02 -4.36 -10.61
C PRO A 576 7.24 -4.87 -11.83
N LYS A 577 7.62 -6.03 -12.36
CA LYS A 577 6.95 -6.69 -13.48
C LYS A 577 5.53 -7.23 -13.18
N PHE A 578 5.17 -7.38 -11.91
CA PHE A 578 3.88 -7.89 -11.45
C PHE A 578 3.14 -6.87 -10.55
N PHE A 579 3.68 -5.66 -10.43
CA PHE A 579 3.10 -4.62 -9.60
C PHE A 579 1.62 -4.41 -9.89
N GLY A 580 0.81 -4.33 -8.83
CA GLY A 580 -0.63 -4.16 -8.93
C GLY A 580 -1.41 -5.41 -9.33
N VAL A 581 -0.75 -6.47 -9.83
CA VAL A 581 -1.41 -7.69 -10.34
C VAL A 581 -1.25 -8.88 -9.42
N LYS A 582 0.01 -9.23 -9.08
CA LYS A 582 0.35 -10.43 -8.32
C LYS A 582 1.52 -10.12 -7.36
N PRO A 583 1.26 -9.91 -6.06
CA PRO A 583 2.31 -9.59 -5.09
C PRO A 583 3.29 -10.75 -4.83
N ASP A 584 4.52 -10.40 -4.44
CA ASP A 584 5.54 -11.38 -4.03
C ASP A 584 5.37 -11.82 -2.57
N THR A 585 4.92 -10.93 -1.69
CA THR A 585 4.79 -11.21 -0.25
C THR A 585 3.73 -10.28 0.33
N ILE A 586 2.81 -10.84 1.13
CA ILE A 586 1.78 -10.08 1.82
C ILE A 586 1.98 -10.27 3.32
N LEU A 587 2.21 -9.16 4.03
CA LEU A 587 2.40 -9.13 5.47
C LEU A 587 1.11 -8.67 6.16
N LYS A 588 0.75 -9.34 7.25
CA LYS A 588 -0.23 -8.87 8.23
C LYS A 588 0.48 -8.64 9.55
N GLY A 589 0.36 -7.44 10.12
CA GLY A 589 1.01 -7.09 11.39
C GLY A 589 2.48 -7.49 11.42
N GLY A 590 3.21 -7.25 10.33
CA GLY A 590 4.64 -7.53 10.25
C GLY A 590 5.04 -8.97 9.96
N SER A 591 4.10 -9.92 9.93
CA SER A 591 4.36 -11.34 9.65
C SER A 591 3.78 -11.75 8.29
N ILE A 592 4.45 -12.67 7.59
CA ILE A 592 4.00 -13.11 6.26
C ILE A 592 2.71 -13.93 6.38
N ALA A 593 1.64 -13.43 5.76
CA ALA A 593 0.30 -14.04 5.74
C ALA A 593 0.03 -14.83 4.47
N ALA A 594 0.59 -14.42 3.33
CA ALA A 594 0.50 -15.14 2.06
C ALA A 594 1.74 -14.92 1.19
N TYR A 595 2.08 -15.94 0.39
CA TYR A 595 3.27 -15.95 -0.46
C TYR A 595 3.07 -16.87 -1.69
N PRO A 596 3.58 -16.53 -2.90
CA PRO A 596 3.65 -17.44 -4.03
C PRO A 596 4.68 -18.55 -3.76
N MET A 597 4.21 -19.73 -3.39
CA MET A 597 5.05 -20.84 -2.96
C MET A 597 5.01 -21.99 -3.97
N GLY A 598 6.20 -22.45 -4.36
CA GLY A 598 6.40 -23.60 -5.23
C GLY A 598 6.01 -24.94 -4.62
N ASP A 599 6.53 -26.03 -5.19
CA ASP A 599 6.38 -27.36 -4.62
C ASP A 599 6.97 -27.41 -3.19
N ILE A 600 6.15 -27.89 -2.24
CA ILE A 600 6.52 -27.99 -0.81
C ILE A 600 7.65 -29.01 -0.60
N ASN A 601 7.77 -30.01 -1.47
CA ASN A 601 8.80 -31.03 -1.38
C ASN A 601 10.08 -30.67 -2.17
N ALA A 602 10.12 -29.52 -2.84
CA ALA A 602 11.29 -29.13 -3.61
C ALA A 602 12.48 -28.74 -2.72
N SER A 603 13.69 -28.83 -3.28
CA SER A 603 14.93 -28.45 -2.57
C SER A 603 15.06 -26.95 -2.26
N ILE A 604 14.25 -26.10 -2.90
CA ILE A 604 14.16 -24.64 -2.76
C ILE A 604 12.71 -24.21 -3.05
N PRO A 605 12.24 -23.00 -2.68
CA PRO A 605 10.82 -22.64 -2.71
C PRO A 605 10.27 -22.20 -4.09
N THR A 606 11.10 -22.09 -5.11
CA THR A 606 10.76 -21.53 -6.43
C THR A 606 10.36 -22.52 -7.54
N PRO A 607 10.63 -23.84 -7.47
CA PRO A 607 10.18 -24.80 -8.47
C PRO A 607 8.67 -24.88 -8.58
N GLN A 608 8.19 -25.12 -9.79
CA GLN A 608 6.77 -25.20 -10.12
C GLN A 608 6.09 -26.43 -9.47
N PRO A 609 4.77 -26.39 -9.21
CA PRO A 609 3.86 -25.26 -9.45
C PRO A 609 3.93 -24.19 -8.36
N VAL A 610 4.10 -22.92 -8.77
CA VAL A 610 4.05 -21.76 -7.89
C VAL A 610 2.65 -21.17 -7.92
N HIS A 611 2.00 -21.14 -6.77
CA HIS A 611 0.71 -20.46 -6.56
C HIS A 611 0.68 -19.83 -5.16
N TYR A 612 -0.24 -18.91 -4.92
CA TYR A 612 -0.40 -18.35 -3.57
C TYR A 612 -0.81 -19.43 -2.58
N ARG A 613 -0.23 -19.36 -1.40
CA ARG A 613 -0.57 -20.20 -0.26
C ARG A 613 -0.65 -19.34 1.00
N PRO A 614 -1.57 -19.63 1.94
CA PRO A 614 -1.52 -19.04 3.26
C PRO A 614 -0.23 -19.44 3.99
N MET A 615 0.36 -18.50 4.70
CA MET A 615 1.61 -18.65 5.47
C MET A 615 1.31 -18.60 6.97
N PHE A 616 2.33 -18.61 7.82
CA PHE A 616 2.19 -18.76 9.26
C PHE A 616 1.34 -17.68 9.95
N ALA A 617 1.31 -16.43 9.46
CA ALA A 617 0.44 -15.39 10.03
C ALA A 617 -1.06 -15.65 9.79
N SER A 618 -1.39 -16.58 8.89
CA SER A 618 -2.75 -17.01 8.60
C SER A 618 -3.19 -18.25 9.39
N LEU A 619 -2.39 -18.70 10.37
CA LEU A 619 -2.64 -19.92 11.12
C LEU A 619 -2.90 -19.64 12.61
N GLY A 620 -4.10 -20.01 13.07
CA GLY A 620 -4.48 -20.04 14.48
C GLY A 620 -4.18 -18.74 15.21
N LYS A 621 -3.50 -18.83 16.36
CA LYS A 621 -3.23 -17.69 17.24
C LYS A 621 -2.33 -16.61 16.64
N ALA A 622 -1.56 -16.93 15.60
CA ALA A 622 -0.77 -15.91 14.90
C ALA A 622 -1.70 -14.85 14.29
N THR A 623 -2.81 -15.28 13.69
CA THR A 623 -3.82 -14.40 13.10
C THR A 623 -4.41 -13.42 14.11
N HIS A 624 -4.55 -13.84 15.37
CA HIS A 624 -5.07 -12.99 16.44
C HIS A 624 -4.14 -11.83 16.80
N GLN A 625 -2.82 -12.04 16.68
CA GLN A 625 -1.81 -11.02 16.96
C GLN A 625 -1.53 -10.11 15.75
N THR A 626 -1.79 -10.58 14.52
CA THR A 626 -1.40 -9.88 13.28
C THR A 626 -2.54 -9.14 12.58
N SER A 627 -3.77 -9.29 13.06
CA SER A 627 -4.97 -8.72 12.43
C SER A 627 -5.87 -8.00 13.43
N ILE A 628 -6.61 -7.01 12.92
CA ILE A 628 -7.47 -6.14 13.73
C ILE A 628 -8.95 -6.38 13.41
N THR A 629 -9.79 -6.52 14.43
CA THR A 629 -11.24 -6.36 14.25
C THR A 629 -11.61 -4.95 14.72
N PHE A 630 -12.10 -4.13 13.78
CA PHE A 630 -12.61 -2.80 14.05
C PHE A 630 -14.07 -2.88 14.52
N VAL A 631 -14.42 -2.07 15.51
CA VAL A 631 -15.78 -1.94 16.06
C VAL A 631 -16.12 -0.47 16.34
N SER A 632 -17.38 -0.15 16.59
CA SER A 632 -17.75 1.18 17.10
C SER A 632 -17.06 1.48 18.44
N LYS A 633 -16.85 2.77 18.73
CA LYS A 633 -16.31 3.20 20.02
C LYS A 633 -17.13 2.69 21.20
N ILE A 634 -18.46 2.74 21.13
CA ILE A 634 -19.33 2.27 22.20
C ILE A 634 -19.20 0.76 22.44
N ALA A 635 -19.07 -0.06 21.39
CA ALA A 635 -18.87 -1.51 21.53
C ALA A 635 -17.51 -1.83 22.16
N PHE A 636 -16.46 -1.09 21.76
CA PHE A 636 -15.13 -1.19 22.36
C PHE A 636 -15.16 -0.85 23.85
N ASP A 637 -15.71 0.31 24.22
CA ASP A 637 -15.81 0.77 25.62
C ASP A 637 -16.65 -0.20 26.47
N ASN A 638 -17.65 -0.83 25.86
CA ASN A 638 -18.47 -1.88 26.47
C ASN A 638 -17.79 -3.26 26.54
N ASN A 639 -16.49 -3.35 26.25
CA ASN A 639 -15.67 -4.56 26.30
C ASN A 639 -16.26 -5.72 25.47
N ILE A 640 -16.64 -5.43 24.22
CA ILE A 640 -17.16 -6.42 23.28
C ILE A 640 -16.21 -7.62 23.12
N GLN A 641 -14.90 -7.39 23.19
CA GLN A 641 -13.88 -8.45 23.10
C GLN A 641 -14.13 -9.54 24.15
N HIS A 642 -14.25 -9.16 25.42
CA HIS A 642 -14.53 -10.11 26.49
C HIS A 642 -15.94 -10.72 26.38
N LYS A 643 -16.95 -9.92 26.03
CA LYS A 643 -18.34 -10.37 25.92
C LYS A 643 -18.52 -11.48 24.88
N LEU A 644 -17.83 -11.37 23.73
CA LEU A 644 -17.94 -12.32 22.64
C LEU A 644 -16.83 -13.37 22.63
N GLY A 645 -15.79 -13.20 23.45
CA GLY A 645 -14.63 -14.10 23.50
C GLY A 645 -13.70 -13.96 22.29
N LEU A 646 -13.61 -12.76 21.70
CA LEU A 646 -12.77 -12.50 20.53
C LEU A 646 -11.28 -12.47 20.93
N GLN A 647 -10.45 -13.07 20.09
CA GLN A 647 -9.01 -13.20 20.31
C GLN A 647 -8.19 -12.21 19.51
N LYS A 648 -8.68 -11.74 18.34
CA LYS A 648 -8.01 -10.68 17.59
C LYS A 648 -7.84 -9.40 18.40
N VAL A 649 -6.85 -8.60 17.99
CA VAL A 649 -6.72 -7.22 18.45
C VAL A 649 -7.98 -6.44 18.06
N ILE A 650 -8.65 -5.82 19.03
CA ILE A 650 -9.82 -4.99 18.80
C ILE A 650 -9.42 -3.50 18.83
N ARG A 651 -9.91 -2.73 17.85
CA ARG A 651 -9.75 -1.27 17.80
C ARG A 651 -11.05 -0.56 17.51
N PRO A 652 -11.33 0.58 18.16
CA PRO A 652 -12.48 1.40 17.79
C PRO A 652 -12.20 2.17 16.50
N VAL A 653 -13.25 2.44 15.71
CA VAL A 653 -13.23 3.52 14.72
C VAL A 653 -13.43 4.88 15.39
N GLN A 654 -12.91 5.94 14.79
CA GLN A 654 -12.95 7.29 15.37
C GLN A 654 -12.76 8.40 14.33
N CYS A 655 -13.13 9.62 14.71
CA CYS A 655 -12.89 10.88 13.98
C CYS A 655 -13.57 10.94 12.60
N ILE A 656 -14.79 10.43 12.48
CA ILE A 656 -15.46 10.23 11.19
C ILE A 656 -16.33 11.42 10.79
N ARG A 657 -17.16 11.94 11.71
CA ARG A 657 -18.29 12.82 11.34
C ARG A 657 -17.87 14.19 10.79
N ASN A 658 -16.65 14.62 11.10
CA ASN A 658 -16.07 15.88 10.64
C ASN A 658 -15.31 15.77 9.32
N ILE A 659 -15.14 14.56 8.77
CA ILE A 659 -14.44 14.36 7.50
C ILE A 659 -15.26 14.96 6.36
N ARG A 660 -14.57 15.62 5.43
CA ARG A 660 -15.11 16.24 4.23
C ARG A 660 -14.27 15.85 3.02
N LYS A 661 -14.77 16.18 1.82
CA LYS A 661 -14.09 15.93 0.55
C LYS A 661 -12.65 16.48 0.53
N LYS A 662 -12.43 17.65 1.15
CA LYS A 662 -11.11 18.28 1.27
C LYS A 662 -10.06 17.44 2.01
N ASP A 663 -10.49 16.50 2.85
CA ASP A 663 -9.60 15.66 3.65
C ASP A 663 -9.12 14.42 2.88
N MET A 664 -9.70 14.16 1.69
CA MET A 664 -9.31 13.05 0.82
C MET A 664 -7.98 13.34 0.14
N ARG A 665 -6.93 12.58 0.50
CA ARG A 665 -5.56 12.80 0.06
C ARG A 665 -5.47 12.67 -1.46
N PHE A 666 -4.95 13.73 -2.10
CA PHE A 666 -4.84 13.90 -3.56
C PHE A 666 -6.15 13.81 -4.35
N ASN A 667 -7.30 13.68 -3.69
CA ASN A 667 -8.59 13.42 -4.30
C ASN A 667 -9.69 14.30 -3.67
N SER A 668 -9.37 15.59 -3.55
CA SER A 668 -10.19 16.60 -2.87
C SER A 668 -10.95 17.51 -3.82
N TYR A 669 -10.88 17.29 -5.15
CA TYR A 669 -11.55 18.14 -6.11
C TYR A 669 -13.07 18.02 -5.97
N CYS A 670 -13.76 19.15 -5.88
CA CYS A 670 -15.18 19.25 -5.59
C CYS A 670 -15.82 20.18 -6.66
N PRO A 671 -16.03 19.68 -7.89
CA PRO A 671 -16.55 20.49 -9.00
C PRO A 671 -18.03 20.81 -8.88
N GLU A 672 -18.47 21.86 -9.58
CA GLU A 672 -19.88 22.03 -9.91
C GLU A 672 -20.27 21.00 -10.99
N MET A 673 -21.15 20.07 -10.63
CA MET A 673 -21.56 18.98 -11.52
C MET A 673 -22.90 19.27 -12.19
N SER A 674 -23.00 18.99 -13.49
CA SER A 674 -24.27 18.94 -14.20
C SER A 674 -24.36 17.68 -15.07
N ILE A 675 -25.54 17.06 -15.08
CA ILE A 675 -25.86 15.93 -15.94
C ILE A 675 -27.13 16.28 -16.70
N ASN A 676 -27.09 16.13 -18.03
CA ASN A 676 -28.27 16.35 -18.86
C ASN A 676 -29.29 15.21 -18.63
N PRO A 677 -30.55 15.49 -18.30
CA PRO A 677 -31.53 14.45 -18.00
C PRO A 677 -31.99 13.63 -19.21
N GLU A 678 -31.74 14.10 -20.43
CA GLU A 678 -32.14 13.42 -21.68
C GLU A 678 -30.96 12.77 -22.38
N THR A 679 -29.80 13.44 -22.43
CA THR A 679 -28.61 12.95 -23.14
C THR A 679 -27.56 12.32 -22.23
N TYR A 680 -27.72 12.44 -20.91
CA TYR A 680 -26.78 11.99 -19.87
C TYR A 680 -25.38 12.60 -19.96
N GLU A 681 -25.17 13.61 -20.81
CA GLU A 681 -23.92 14.37 -20.89
C GLU A 681 -23.52 14.88 -19.51
N VAL A 682 -22.30 14.53 -19.09
CA VAL A 682 -21.74 14.93 -17.80
C VAL A 682 -20.79 16.11 -17.99
N ARG A 683 -20.95 17.14 -17.17
CA ARG A 683 -20.03 18.27 -17.11
C ARG A 683 -19.57 18.54 -15.68
N ALA A 684 -18.29 18.90 -15.54
CA ALA A 684 -17.70 19.43 -14.32
C ALA A 684 -17.18 20.84 -14.59
N ASP A 685 -17.61 21.82 -13.79
CA ASP A 685 -17.30 23.25 -13.98
C ASP A 685 -17.62 23.74 -15.41
N GLY A 686 -18.69 23.20 -16.01
CA GLY A 686 -19.13 23.49 -17.38
C GLY A 686 -18.44 22.68 -18.49
N GLU A 687 -17.31 22.03 -18.19
CA GLU A 687 -16.52 21.26 -19.16
C GLU A 687 -17.08 19.85 -19.35
N LEU A 688 -17.28 19.44 -20.62
CA LEU A 688 -17.79 18.10 -20.97
C LEU A 688 -16.77 17.02 -20.60
N LEU A 689 -17.22 16.02 -19.86
CA LEU A 689 -16.41 14.86 -19.47
C LEU A 689 -16.78 13.65 -20.33
N THR A 690 -15.92 13.31 -21.28
CA THR A 690 -16.07 12.11 -22.11
C THR A 690 -14.73 11.53 -22.48
N CYS A 691 -14.65 10.21 -22.60
CA CYS A 691 -13.45 9.50 -23.01
C CYS A 691 -13.79 8.25 -23.82
N GLU A 692 -12.87 7.82 -24.68
CA GLU A 692 -13.09 6.66 -25.55
C GLU A 692 -12.93 5.34 -24.75
N PRO A 693 -13.71 4.29 -25.06
CA PRO A 693 -13.53 2.98 -24.46
C PRO A 693 -12.18 2.38 -24.87
N SER A 694 -11.47 1.75 -23.92
CA SER A 694 -10.25 0.99 -24.24
C SER A 694 -10.59 -0.39 -24.80
N ALA A 695 -9.97 -0.77 -25.91
CA ALA A 695 -10.10 -2.11 -26.49
C ALA A 695 -9.22 -3.17 -25.79
N VAL A 696 -8.09 -2.74 -25.22
CA VAL A 696 -7.13 -3.60 -24.51
C VAL A 696 -6.64 -2.85 -23.28
N LEU A 697 -6.45 -3.58 -22.17
CA LEU A 697 -5.88 -3.05 -20.93
C LEU A 697 -4.54 -3.74 -20.60
N PRO A 698 -3.61 -3.04 -19.92
CA PRO A 698 -2.49 -3.69 -19.25
C PRO A 698 -3.01 -4.56 -18.09
N MET A 699 -2.11 -5.28 -17.41
CA MET A 699 -2.47 -6.04 -16.20
C MET A 699 -3.56 -7.10 -16.40
N ALA A 700 -3.77 -7.58 -17.63
CA ALA A 700 -4.83 -8.54 -17.98
C ALA A 700 -4.25 -9.81 -18.64
N GLN A 701 -4.44 -9.98 -19.96
CA GLN A 701 -4.10 -11.18 -20.76
C GLN A 701 -2.69 -11.75 -20.54
N ARG A 702 -1.74 -10.90 -20.15
CA ARG A 702 -0.34 -11.31 -19.91
C ARG A 702 -0.17 -12.16 -18.64
N TYR A 703 -1.00 -11.96 -17.63
CA TYR A 703 -0.72 -12.44 -16.26
C TYR A 703 -1.64 -13.55 -15.78
N PHE A 704 -2.85 -13.63 -16.33
CA PHE A 704 -3.87 -14.56 -15.89
C PHE A 704 -3.99 -15.74 -16.84
N LEU A 705 -4.19 -16.92 -16.26
CA LEU A 705 -4.41 -18.14 -17.03
C LEU A 705 -5.82 -18.17 -17.63
N PHE A 706 -6.78 -17.50 -16.97
CA PHE A 706 -8.17 -17.35 -17.34
C PHE A 706 -8.61 -15.91 -17.13
#